data_AF-U2KWH3-F1
#
_entry.id   AF-U2KWH3-F1
#
_cell.length_a   1.000
_cell.length_b   1.000
_cell.length_c   1.000
_cell.angle_alpha   90.00
_cell.angle_beta   90.00
_cell.angle_gamma   90.00
#
_symmetry.space_group_name_H-M   'P 1'
#
loop_
_entity.id
_entity.type
_entity.pdbx_description
1 polymer ?
#
loop_
_entity_poly.entity_id
_entity_poly.type
_entity_poly.pdbx_seq_one_letter_code
_entity_poly.pdbx_strand_id
1 'polypeptide(L)'
;RQTLFVRYCLKIGGKLMKKKFMKRVISILLSVAILCCAAGAEGLLISAENRYDITLTITYPRSGEAPEIPSDFESLSSLDLTYLGCEWKTADDTEQWDDGTEFIEWMYTFVNSRNYNSLNTFEDGIMYHQRTYFKIANVSVSGEDEAAVTLVDSATNQQFNSSEVYLINGEELISELGGAVALPSGITANDSLMYIDTGALIGSPWGHMHTESSEYTFDDQNHWKVCPECGIKLVDTVCNHSSSYGILERWTSTQSATETREGIWQKTCSSCMYAYDTVTSPAVSEQTIVSSYEELQAALAKGGKQWITLKKKSSENTWIYQEDMESDDMLVLDDPDADITIDLNHCSVIRDTGRYDNALFDIRQGKLRIFSTQLTGIPANDWNMQFRSAAYTSCLFRVGKNGALHLTNISGATPYQGMAYGQPMIISEGNLQIDGGHYRNMIDTFSPDKETRGAAILIDGGTAVINGGKYEGTACGVAVRNDAQLTVNHGYIGSSDTGLYIGGSANAVINDGEFDRYETTSSSSKSQNCAVMMESSGDLTIHNGNFYGAKQGLFLKSAGQVTIWNGSFKSRNPREAQQAAMVISDMENMNVTVYNGTFSGTTGIRSNVKFSLKDILPDKNGNGMKAMDNGVGIDLNTEAFIFGENRLTIEKSVPIITKQPQDVTLISGNDARFSVEAIGAVRYEWEIFDVEDETQQPYSRETVLAHCSGVNSFEESTFQIYGVSSWFMNKAVHVWIKGKDGSVTSHTAYFNIIVKPPAEVSQLKNVIVAPGGTTFFTFETLYADEFRWYFTNYEWDQIDNEELLEYKCDGRTLTLYNVSEFWDGETVYCDALNELGSITSDKAVITVGVAGDVNTDGKLTAADLVMLQKWLIQSGSINNGRLGDLDGNGILNGIDLTMLRSLLIR
;
A
#
# COMPACT_ATOMS: atom_id res chain seq x y z
N ARG A 1 -18.61 -34.39 22.11
CA ARG A 1 -19.13 -35.70 21.64
C ARG A 1 -20.54 -35.50 21.07
N GLN A 2 -20.59 -35.18 19.79
CA GLN A 2 -21.80 -34.96 18.99
C GLN A 2 -22.39 -36.30 18.57
N THR A 3 -23.52 -36.72 19.14
CA THR A 3 -24.45 -37.66 18.47
C THR A 3 -25.83 -37.60 19.12
N LEU A 4 -26.54 -36.45 19.07
CA LEU A 4 -27.96 -36.46 19.50
C LEU A 4 -28.90 -35.42 18.89
N PHE A 5 -28.51 -34.62 17.88
CA PHE A 5 -29.39 -33.55 17.35
C PHE A 5 -29.97 -33.78 15.95
N VAL A 6 -29.56 -34.82 15.22
CA VAL A 6 -30.02 -35.05 13.83
C VAL A 6 -31.33 -35.87 13.76
N ARG A 7 -31.89 -36.33 14.88
CA ARG A 7 -33.07 -37.22 14.89
C ARG A 7 -34.42 -36.58 15.23
N TYR A 8 -34.53 -35.26 15.46
CA TYR A 8 -35.80 -34.68 15.93
C TYR A 8 -36.63 -33.84 14.93
N CYS A 9 -36.12 -33.42 13.76
CA CYS A 9 -36.91 -32.50 12.90
C CYS A 9 -37.13 -32.97 11.46
N LEU A 10 -37.23 -34.28 11.22
CA LEU A 10 -37.69 -34.84 9.93
C LEU A 10 -38.86 -35.82 10.15
N LYS A 11 -40.00 -35.35 10.73
CA LYS A 11 -41.26 -36.11 10.65
C LYS A 11 -42.59 -35.38 10.99
N ILE A 12 -42.92 -34.26 10.34
CA ILE A 12 -44.32 -33.84 10.05
C ILE A 12 -44.21 -33.00 8.75
N GLY A 13 -44.61 -33.37 7.53
CA GLY A 13 -45.75 -34.16 7.08
C GLY A 13 -47.03 -33.34 7.22
N GLY A 14 -47.45 -32.42 6.35
CA GLY A 14 -47.40 -32.34 4.90
C GLY A 14 -48.75 -31.80 4.39
N LYS A 15 -48.78 -31.17 3.21
CA LYS A 15 -49.86 -31.16 2.18
C LYS A 15 -49.88 -29.86 1.38
N LEU A 16 -49.37 -29.89 0.14
CA LEU A 16 -50.22 -29.86 -1.06
C LEU A 16 -49.36 -30.15 -2.31
N MET A 17 -49.53 -31.33 -2.88
CA MET A 17 -49.09 -31.65 -4.24
C MET A 17 -50.10 -31.09 -5.25
N LYS A 18 -49.64 -30.56 -6.40
CA LYS A 18 -50.02 -31.06 -7.74
C LYS A 18 -49.17 -30.50 -8.89
N LYS A 19 -48.30 -31.39 -9.40
CA LYS A 19 -48.13 -31.81 -10.81
C LYS A 19 -48.01 -30.74 -11.91
N LYS A 20 -46.78 -30.53 -12.43
CA LYS A 20 -46.53 -30.46 -13.89
C LYS A 20 -45.05 -30.47 -14.35
N PHE A 21 -44.15 -31.30 -13.82
CA PHE A 21 -42.78 -31.40 -14.42
C PHE A 21 -42.08 -32.76 -14.30
N MET A 22 -42.82 -33.87 -14.39
CA MET A 22 -42.21 -35.21 -14.38
C MET A 22 -42.85 -36.08 -15.46
N LYS A 23 -42.48 -35.82 -16.72
CA LYS A 23 -42.78 -36.71 -17.86
C LYS A 23 -41.78 -36.63 -19.03
N ARG A 24 -40.64 -35.93 -18.91
CA ARG A 24 -39.55 -35.95 -19.92
C ARG A 24 -38.27 -36.69 -19.52
N VAL A 25 -38.15 -37.18 -18.28
CA VAL A 25 -36.90 -37.81 -17.79
C VAL A 25 -36.93 -39.34 -17.79
N ILE A 26 -38.10 -39.98 -18.01
CA ILE A 26 -38.21 -41.45 -17.94
C ILE A 26 -38.19 -42.13 -19.33
N SER A 27 -38.04 -41.37 -20.43
CA SER A 27 -37.92 -41.94 -21.78
C SER A 27 -36.48 -42.07 -22.31
N ILE A 28 -35.49 -41.50 -21.62
CA ILE A 28 -34.07 -41.56 -22.03
C ILE A 28 -33.33 -42.70 -21.30
N LEU A 29 -33.85 -43.15 -20.15
CA LEU A 29 -33.25 -44.20 -19.32
C LEU A 29 -33.61 -45.65 -19.74
N LEU A 30 -34.32 -45.86 -20.86
CA LEU A 30 -34.63 -47.22 -21.36
C LEU A 30 -34.03 -47.57 -22.73
N SER A 31 -33.28 -46.68 -23.37
CA SER A 31 -32.59 -46.96 -24.64
C SER A 31 -31.09 -47.23 -24.50
N VAL A 32 -30.53 -47.17 -23.29
CA VAL A 32 -29.08 -47.39 -23.04
C VAL A 32 -28.79 -48.76 -22.39
N ALA A 33 -29.81 -49.53 -21.98
CA ALA A 33 -29.60 -50.79 -21.27
C ALA A 33 -29.48 -52.06 -22.16
N ILE A 34 -29.35 -51.94 -23.49
CA ILE A 34 -29.22 -53.10 -24.41
C ILE A 34 -27.98 -52.97 -25.31
N LEU A 35 -26.85 -52.51 -24.75
CA LEU A 35 -25.56 -52.58 -25.45
C LEU A 35 -24.36 -52.91 -24.53
N CYS A 36 -24.62 -53.57 -23.40
CA CYS A 36 -23.58 -54.12 -22.53
C CYS A 36 -23.71 -55.63 -22.40
N CYS A 37 -23.36 -56.36 -23.46
CA CYS A 37 -23.03 -57.79 -23.43
C CYS A 37 -22.14 -58.15 -24.62
N ALA A 38 -20.82 -58.02 -24.47
CA ALA A 38 -19.77 -58.95 -24.93
C ALA A 38 -18.43 -58.25 -25.22
N ALA A 39 -17.40 -58.60 -24.42
CA ALA A 39 -15.95 -58.42 -24.59
C ALA A 39 -15.42 -56.97 -24.67
N GLY A 40 -14.42 -56.52 -23.90
CA GLY A 40 -13.53 -57.08 -22.89
C GLY A 40 -12.84 -55.88 -22.22
N ALA A 41 -12.39 -56.04 -20.98
CA ALA A 41 -12.08 -54.96 -20.03
C ALA A 41 -11.13 -53.86 -20.54
N GLU A 42 -11.60 -52.60 -20.48
CA GLU A 42 -10.80 -51.40 -20.18
C GLU A 42 -11.68 -50.37 -19.43
N GLY A 43 -11.08 -49.71 -18.44
CA GLY A 43 -11.44 -48.39 -17.89
C GLY A 43 -12.88 -48.14 -17.44
N LEU A 44 -13.14 -48.30 -16.13
CA LEU A 44 -14.33 -47.74 -15.49
C LEU A 44 -14.28 -46.20 -15.55
N LEU A 45 -15.26 -45.57 -16.21
CA LEU A 45 -15.57 -44.15 -16.04
C LEU A 45 -16.16 -43.93 -14.65
N ILE A 46 -15.43 -43.22 -13.78
CA ILE A 46 -15.93 -42.62 -12.55
C ILE A 46 -16.03 -41.12 -12.82
N SER A 47 -17.24 -40.55 -12.74
CA SER A 47 -17.43 -39.10 -12.64
C SER A 47 -17.20 -38.69 -11.18
N ALA A 48 -16.04 -38.10 -10.90
CA ALA A 48 -15.78 -37.29 -9.72
C ALA A 48 -15.44 -35.88 -10.22
N GLU A 49 -15.89 -34.84 -9.49
CA GLU A 49 -15.40 -33.47 -9.67
C GLU A 49 -13.87 -33.50 -9.50
N ASN A 50 -13.11 -33.32 -10.58
CA ASN A 50 -11.66 -33.30 -10.51
C ASN A 50 -11.23 -31.90 -10.09
N ARG A 51 -11.00 -31.70 -8.79
CA ARG A 51 -10.22 -30.57 -8.28
C ARG A 51 -8.75 -30.97 -8.28
N TYR A 52 -7.89 -30.16 -8.90
CA TYR A 52 -6.46 -30.44 -9.01
C TYR A 52 -5.69 -29.65 -7.95
N ASP A 53 -5.33 -30.30 -6.84
CA ASP A 53 -4.56 -29.67 -5.76
C ASP A 53 -3.06 -29.90 -5.99
N ILE A 54 -2.31 -28.81 -6.11
CA ILE A 54 -0.85 -28.81 -6.32
C ILE A 54 -0.17 -28.02 -5.20
N THR A 55 0.89 -28.57 -4.63
CA THR A 55 1.78 -27.84 -3.72
C THR A 55 3.06 -27.50 -4.47
N LEU A 56 3.42 -26.21 -4.51
CA LEU A 56 4.64 -25.72 -5.14
C LEU A 56 5.53 -25.08 -4.07
N THR A 57 6.75 -25.60 -3.92
CA THR A 57 7.73 -25.11 -2.97
C THR A 57 8.70 -24.18 -3.67
N ILE A 58 8.61 -22.89 -3.38
CA ILE A 58 9.42 -21.84 -4.03
C ILE A 58 10.31 -21.16 -3.00
N THR A 59 11.43 -20.62 -3.45
CA THR A 59 12.28 -19.77 -2.61
C THR A 59 11.71 -18.37 -2.62
N TYR A 60 11.24 -17.92 -1.45
CA TYR A 60 10.67 -16.57 -1.30
C TYR A 60 11.72 -15.49 -1.59
N PRO A 61 11.39 -14.37 -2.25
CA PRO A 61 12.37 -13.34 -2.61
C PRO A 61 12.96 -12.69 -1.36
N ARG A 62 14.27 -12.85 -1.15
CA ARG A 62 15.02 -12.28 -0.03
C ARG A 62 16.09 -11.31 -0.52
N SER A 63 16.19 -10.17 0.14
CA SER A 63 17.12 -9.10 -0.23
C SER A 63 18.56 -9.58 -0.34
N GLY A 64 19.18 -9.30 -1.49
CA GLY A 64 20.53 -9.73 -1.85
C GLY A 64 20.66 -11.15 -2.42
N GLU A 65 19.60 -11.96 -2.40
CA GLU A 65 19.60 -13.30 -3.00
C GLU A 65 19.23 -13.23 -4.49
N ALA A 66 19.74 -14.18 -5.27
CA ALA A 66 19.41 -14.29 -6.69
C ALA A 66 18.07 -15.00 -6.90
N PRO A 67 17.35 -14.73 -8.01
CA PRO A 67 16.19 -15.53 -8.38
C PRO A 67 16.57 -16.99 -8.66
N GLU A 68 15.70 -17.91 -8.22
CA GLU A 68 15.91 -19.35 -8.37
C GLU A 68 14.65 -20.04 -8.94
N ILE A 69 14.84 -21.25 -9.49
CA ILE A 69 13.75 -22.13 -9.89
C ILE A 69 13.02 -22.68 -8.66
N PRO A 70 11.74 -23.12 -8.78
CA PRO A 70 11.06 -23.84 -7.71
C PRO A 70 11.85 -25.06 -7.24
N SER A 71 11.93 -25.23 -5.92
CA SER A 71 12.74 -26.28 -5.27
C SER A 71 12.07 -27.64 -5.27
N ASP A 72 10.73 -27.69 -5.23
CA ASP A 72 9.95 -28.93 -5.24
C ASP A 72 8.50 -28.68 -5.70
N PHE A 73 7.82 -29.72 -6.15
CA PHE A 73 6.39 -29.71 -6.46
C PHE A 73 5.74 -31.08 -6.25
N GLU A 74 4.57 -31.10 -5.61
CA GLU A 74 3.80 -32.32 -5.36
C GLU A 74 2.35 -32.16 -5.85
N SER A 75 1.85 -33.17 -6.56
CA SER A 75 0.44 -33.27 -6.96
C SER A 75 -0.29 -34.30 -6.11
N LEU A 76 -1.40 -33.89 -5.48
CA LEU A 76 -2.25 -34.78 -4.68
C LEU A 76 -3.19 -35.65 -5.55
N SER A 77 -3.32 -35.33 -6.84
CA SER A 77 -4.31 -35.91 -7.77
C SER A 77 -3.75 -37.01 -8.70
N SER A 78 -2.56 -37.55 -8.43
CA SER A 78 -1.87 -38.58 -9.25
C SER A 78 -1.52 -38.17 -10.68
N LEU A 79 -1.49 -36.87 -10.98
CA LEU A 79 -1.05 -36.34 -12.27
C LEU A 79 0.48 -36.46 -12.43
N ASP A 80 0.91 -36.84 -13.63
CA ASP A 80 2.31 -36.86 -14.03
C ASP A 80 2.69 -35.46 -14.57
N LEU A 81 3.09 -34.56 -13.65
CA LEU A 81 3.53 -33.20 -13.95
C LEU A 81 5.00 -33.19 -14.37
N THR A 82 5.29 -32.62 -15.54
CA THR A 82 6.65 -32.36 -15.98
C THR A 82 6.94 -30.86 -15.94
N TYR A 83 7.93 -30.43 -15.17
CA TYR A 83 8.41 -29.05 -15.18
C TYR A 83 8.94 -28.64 -16.55
N LEU A 84 8.56 -27.46 -17.04
CA LEU A 84 8.95 -26.94 -18.34
C LEU A 84 9.84 -25.71 -18.26
N GLY A 85 9.63 -24.84 -17.26
CA GLY A 85 10.45 -23.66 -17.05
C GLY A 85 9.85 -22.68 -16.05
N CYS A 86 10.61 -21.64 -15.70
CA CYS A 86 10.21 -20.60 -14.75
C CYS A 86 10.79 -19.23 -15.13
N GLU A 87 10.06 -18.18 -14.77
CA GLU A 87 10.51 -16.79 -14.82
C GLU A 87 10.14 -16.01 -13.56
N TRP A 88 10.94 -14.98 -13.26
CA TRP A 88 10.71 -13.98 -12.23
C TRP A 88 10.63 -12.59 -12.87
N LYS A 89 9.68 -11.76 -12.43
CA LYS A 89 9.51 -10.38 -12.92
C LYS A 89 9.23 -9.42 -11.77
N THR A 90 9.66 -8.17 -11.89
CA THR A 90 9.18 -7.10 -11.00
C THR A 90 7.73 -6.75 -11.36
N ALA A 91 6.93 -6.32 -10.37
CA ALA A 91 5.51 -5.99 -10.57
C ALA A 91 5.26 -4.81 -11.51
N ASP A 92 6.27 -3.98 -11.75
CA ASP A 92 6.24 -2.87 -12.71
C ASP A 92 6.75 -3.26 -14.11
N ASP A 93 7.02 -4.55 -14.35
CA ASP A 93 7.47 -5.09 -15.63
C ASP A 93 8.78 -4.44 -16.13
N THR A 94 9.70 -4.08 -15.24
CA THR A 94 10.97 -3.43 -15.59
C THR A 94 12.17 -4.38 -15.61
N GLU A 95 12.20 -5.37 -14.71
CA GLU A 95 13.28 -6.35 -14.62
C GLU A 95 12.76 -7.79 -14.67
N GLN A 96 13.57 -8.68 -15.24
CA GLN A 96 13.23 -10.08 -15.41
C GLN A 96 14.45 -11.01 -15.23
N TRP A 97 14.19 -12.18 -14.67
CA TRP A 97 15.06 -13.35 -14.74
C TRP A 97 14.29 -14.56 -15.28
N ASP A 98 14.96 -15.43 -16.01
CA ASP A 98 14.40 -16.71 -16.46
C ASP A 98 15.45 -17.82 -16.41
N ASP A 99 15.00 -19.07 -16.37
CA ASP A 99 15.86 -20.24 -16.19
C ASP A 99 16.56 -20.74 -17.47
N GLY A 100 16.32 -20.10 -18.61
CA GLY A 100 16.92 -20.44 -19.90
C GLY A 100 16.50 -21.80 -20.49
N THR A 101 15.39 -22.39 -20.02
CA THR A 101 14.86 -23.64 -20.57
C THR A 101 14.43 -23.50 -22.04
N GLU A 102 14.44 -24.61 -22.79
CA GLU A 102 13.99 -24.62 -24.20
C GLU A 102 12.55 -24.10 -24.33
N PHE A 103 11.69 -24.41 -23.35
CA PHE A 103 10.32 -23.94 -23.34
C PHE A 103 10.23 -22.42 -23.21
N ILE A 104 10.99 -21.82 -22.29
CA ILE A 104 11.04 -20.36 -22.11
C ILE A 104 11.58 -19.68 -23.36
N GLU A 105 12.66 -20.18 -23.97
CA GLU A 105 13.19 -19.65 -25.23
C GLU A 105 12.15 -19.72 -26.36
N TRP A 106 11.40 -20.83 -26.44
CA TRP A 106 10.32 -20.97 -27.41
C TRP A 106 9.17 -19.98 -27.14
N MET A 107 8.74 -19.83 -25.88
CA MET A 107 7.71 -18.86 -25.48
C MET A 107 8.09 -17.44 -25.90
N TYR A 108 9.35 -17.04 -25.70
CA TYR A 108 9.83 -15.71 -26.11
C TYR A 108 10.10 -15.54 -27.61
N THR A 109 10.19 -16.65 -28.35
CA THR A 109 10.35 -16.59 -29.80
C THR A 109 9.01 -16.49 -30.51
N PHE A 110 7.95 -17.10 -29.95
CA PHE A 110 6.68 -17.30 -30.66
C PHE A 110 5.45 -16.69 -29.98
N VAL A 111 5.51 -16.40 -28.67
CA VAL A 111 4.35 -15.96 -27.88
C VAL A 111 4.55 -14.56 -27.28
N ASN A 112 5.73 -14.29 -26.68
CA ASN A 112 6.03 -13.04 -25.97
C ASN A 112 7.26 -12.32 -26.55
N SER A 113 7.53 -11.08 -26.14
CA SER A 113 8.76 -10.34 -26.49
C SER A 113 9.69 -10.15 -25.26
N ARG A 114 11.01 -10.19 -25.45
CA ARG A 114 12.04 -10.07 -24.39
C ARG A 114 12.59 -8.64 -24.34
N ASN A 115 11.94 -7.74 -23.60
CA ASN A 115 12.33 -6.32 -23.48
C ASN A 115 12.45 -5.86 -22.01
N TYR A 116 13.20 -6.61 -21.19
CA TYR A 116 13.36 -6.33 -19.75
C TYR A 116 14.83 -6.15 -19.38
N ASN A 117 15.09 -5.38 -18.33
CA ASN A 117 16.42 -5.37 -17.69
C ASN A 117 16.64 -6.70 -16.95
N SER A 118 17.90 -7.10 -16.75
CA SER A 118 18.21 -8.35 -16.05
C SER A 118 18.03 -8.21 -14.54
N LEU A 119 17.13 -9.01 -13.97
CA LEU A 119 16.97 -9.17 -12.52
C LEU A 119 18.08 -10.10 -12.00
N ASN A 120 19.04 -9.53 -11.27
CA ASN A 120 20.19 -10.30 -10.76
C ASN A 120 20.04 -10.69 -9.29
N THR A 121 19.40 -9.83 -8.48
CA THR A 121 19.19 -10.00 -7.05
C THR A 121 17.85 -9.38 -6.65
N PHE A 122 17.21 -9.92 -5.63
CA PHE A 122 16.03 -9.29 -5.04
C PHE A 122 16.41 -8.13 -4.12
N GLU A 123 15.51 -7.17 -3.99
CA GLU A 123 15.64 -6.00 -3.13
C GLU A 123 14.47 -5.95 -2.13
N ASP A 124 14.74 -5.41 -0.94
CA ASP A 124 13.75 -5.24 0.11
C ASP A 124 12.61 -4.29 -0.32
N GLY A 125 11.37 -4.70 -0.10
CA GLY A 125 10.19 -3.87 -0.38
C GLY A 125 9.78 -3.78 -1.85
N ILE A 126 10.52 -4.42 -2.76
CA ILE A 126 10.15 -4.52 -4.19
C ILE A 126 9.22 -5.71 -4.41
N MET A 127 8.19 -5.53 -5.24
CA MET A 127 7.24 -6.59 -5.57
C MET A 127 7.74 -7.41 -6.75
N TYR A 128 7.65 -8.72 -6.61
CA TYR A 128 8.04 -9.71 -7.60
C TYR A 128 6.90 -10.70 -7.86
N HIS A 129 6.88 -11.24 -9.07
CA HIS A 129 6.04 -12.37 -9.46
C HIS A 129 6.92 -13.49 -9.98
N GLN A 130 6.58 -14.72 -9.65
CA GLN A 130 7.15 -15.90 -10.27
C GLN A 130 6.06 -16.59 -11.10
N ARG A 131 6.40 -16.96 -12.33
CA ARG A 131 5.57 -17.79 -13.20
C ARG A 131 6.26 -19.11 -13.46
N THR A 132 5.57 -20.21 -13.19
CA THR A 132 6.09 -21.57 -13.39
C THR A 132 5.24 -22.35 -14.39
N TYR A 133 5.88 -23.05 -15.32
CA TYR A 133 5.24 -23.82 -16.38
C TYR A 133 5.39 -25.32 -16.19
N PHE A 134 4.30 -26.06 -16.42
CA PHE A 134 4.23 -27.52 -16.35
C PHE A 134 3.52 -28.11 -17.56
N LYS A 135 3.95 -29.31 -17.96
CA LYS A 135 3.23 -30.18 -18.89
C LYS A 135 2.49 -31.25 -18.12
N ILE A 136 1.25 -31.52 -18.53
CA ILE A 136 0.46 -32.68 -18.13
C ILE A 136 0.40 -33.65 -19.31
N ALA A 137 1.05 -34.81 -19.16
CA ALA A 137 1.22 -35.73 -20.28
C ALA A 137 -0.05 -36.52 -20.62
N ASN A 138 -0.45 -36.54 -21.90
CA ASN A 138 -1.56 -37.35 -22.44
C ASN A 138 -2.93 -37.18 -21.74
N VAL A 139 -3.19 -36.01 -21.17
CA VAL A 139 -4.48 -35.68 -20.54
C VAL A 139 -4.98 -34.37 -21.12
N SER A 140 -6.22 -34.36 -21.62
CA SER A 140 -6.92 -33.15 -22.02
C SER A 140 -7.67 -32.59 -20.82
N VAL A 141 -7.08 -31.60 -20.14
CA VAL A 141 -7.76 -30.79 -19.12
C VAL A 141 -8.44 -29.61 -19.81
N SER A 142 -9.72 -29.36 -19.51
CA SER A 142 -10.47 -28.25 -20.11
C SER A 142 -10.17 -26.95 -19.37
N GLY A 143 -10.21 -25.81 -20.06
CA GLY A 143 -10.04 -24.49 -19.43
C GLY A 143 -11.18 -24.11 -18.46
N GLU A 144 -12.27 -24.89 -18.39
CA GLU A 144 -13.34 -24.74 -17.40
C GLU A 144 -13.08 -25.52 -16.10
N ASP A 145 -12.04 -26.35 -16.03
CA ASP A 145 -11.72 -27.11 -14.82
C ASP A 145 -10.94 -26.26 -13.79
N GLU A 146 -11.32 -26.36 -12.51
CA GLU A 146 -10.67 -25.61 -11.42
C GLU A 146 -9.46 -26.37 -10.84
N ALA A 147 -8.31 -25.69 -10.76
CA ALA A 147 -7.11 -26.15 -10.06
C ALA A 147 -6.76 -25.19 -8.92
N ALA A 148 -6.31 -25.75 -7.80
CA ALA A 148 -5.87 -25.00 -6.64
C ALA A 148 -4.38 -25.23 -6.40
N VAL A 149 -3.66 -24.15 -6.11
CA VAL A 149 -2.23 -24.19 -5.79
C VAL A 149 -2.02 -23.74 -4.35
N THR A 150 -1.20 -24.49 -3.62
CA THR A 150 -0.63 -24.08 -2.33
C THR A 150 0.83 -23.72 -2.54
N LEU A 151 1.19 -22.47 -2.25
CA LEU A 151 2.59 -22.02 -2.30
C LEU A 151 3.22 -22.13 -0.91
N VAL A 152 4.45 -22.66 -0.86
CA VAL A 152 5.21 -22.86 0.37
C VAL A 152 6.62 -22.29 0.22
N ASP A 153 7.09 -21.54 1.21
CA ASP A 153 8.47 -21.04 1.22
C ASP A 153 9.44 -22.17 1.55
N SER A 154 10.44 -22.39 0.69
CA SER A 154 11.46 -23.43 0.87
C SER A 154 12.30 -23.25 2.14
N ALA A 155 12.44 -22.02 2.64
CA ALA A 155 13.27 -21.74 3.82
C ALA A 155 12.50 -21.92 5.14
N THR A 156 11.24 -21.50 5.20
CA THR A 156 10.46 -21.44 6.46
C THR A 156 9.32 -22.45 6.54
N ASN A 157 8.95 -23.10 5.42
CA ASN A 157 7.71 -23.88 5.25
C ASN A 157 6.42 -23.08 5.49
N GLN A 158 6.49 -21.74 5.49
CA GLN A 158 5.31 -20.90 5.66
C GLN A 158 4.53 -20.81 4.34
N GLN A 159 3.20 -20.85 4.43
CA GLN A 159 2.31 -20.67 3.28
C GLN A 159 2.04 -19.19 3.01
N PHE A 160 1.84 -18.83 1.75
CA PHE A 160 1.49 -17.47 1.31
C PHE A 160 0.54 -17.50 0.10
N ASN A 161 0.03 -16.32 -0.28
CA ASN A 161 -1.05 -16.17 -1.25
C ASN A 161 -0.70 -16.82 -2.61
N SER A 162 -1.54 -17.75 -3.06
CA SER A 162 -1.58 -18.24 -4.44
C SER A 162 -2.40 -17.27 -5.30
N SER A 163 -1.93 -16.95 -6.51
CA SER A 163 -2.69 -16.08 -7.42
C SER A 163 -3.60 -16.91 -8.31
N GLU A 164 -3.06 -17.50 -9.38
CA GLU A 164 -3.90 -18.04 -10.45
C GLU A 164 -3.23 -19.26 -11.11
N VAL A 165 -4.08 -20.22 -11.48
CA VAL A 165 -3.68 -21.40 -12.26
C VAL A 165 -4.39 -21.33 -13.60
N TYR A 166 -3.61 -21.43 -14.67
CA TYR A 166 -4.12 -21.46 -16.02
C TYR A 166 -3.82 -22.80 -16.67
N LEU A 167 -4.82 -23.34 -17.36
CA LEU A 167 -4.77 -24.62 -18.05
C LEU A 167 -5.22 -24.41 -19.49
N ILE A 168 -4.41 -24.87 -20.44
CA ILE A 168 -4.75 -24.86 -21.86
C ILE A 168 -4.40 -26.22 -22.49
N ASN A 169 -5.29 -26.74 -23.33
CA ASN A 169 -5.02 -27.96 -24.09
C ASN A 169 -4.09 -27.64 -25.28
N GLY A 170 -3.17 -28.55 -25.62
CA GLY A 170 -2.25 -28.38 -26.75
C GLY A 170 -2.92 -28.13 -28.12
N GLU A 171 -4.06 -28.74 -28.43
CA GLU A 171 -4.84 -28.44 -29.64
C GLU A 171 -5.39 -27.00 -29.64
N GLU A 172 -5.86 -26.53 -28.47
CA GLU A 172 -6.38 -25.17 -28.30
C GLU A 172 -5.24 -24.15 -28.41
N LEU A 173 -4.11 -24.40 -27.74
CA LEU A 173 -2.90 -23.58 -27.87
C LEU A 173 -2.41 -23.48 -29.32
N ILE A 174 -2.38 -24.61 -30.05
CA ILE A 174 -2.03 -24.60 -31.48
C ILE A 174 -3.03 -23.77 -32.28
N SER A 175 -4.32 -23.86 -31.96
CA SER A 175 -5.37 -23.07 -32.62
C SER A 175 -5.22 -21.57 -32.36
N GLU A 176 -4.98 -21.15 -31.11
CA GLU A 176 -4.76 -19.76 -30.73
C GLU A 176 -3.51 -19.16 -31.41
N LEU A 177 -2.46 -19.96 -31.57
CA LEU A 177 -1.23 -19.57 -32.25
C LEU A 177 -1.32 -19.65 -33.79
N GLY A 178 -2.49 -19.89 -34.36
CA GLY A 178 -2.72 -19.86 -35.81
C GLY A 178 -2.40 -21.16 -36.58
N GLY A 179 -2.32 -22.30 -35.90
CA GLY A 179 -2.39 -23.65 -36.48
C GLY A 179 -1.13 -24.18 -37.17
N ALA A 180 -0.06 -23.38 -37.29
CA ALA A 180 1.18 -23.76 -37.98
C ALA A 180 2.46 -23.61 -37.13
N VAL A 181 2.32 -23.53 -35.81
CA VAL A 181 3.46 -23.38 -34.88
C VAL A 181 4.00 -24.75 -34.49
N ALA A 182 5.31 -24.93 -34.58
CA ALA A 182 5.99 -26.13 -34.08
C ALA A 182 6.12 -26.01 -32.55
N LEU A 183 5.57 -26.99 -31.82
CA LEU A 183 5.70 -27.06 -30.36
C LEU A 183 7.16 -27.37 -29.93
N PRO A 184 7.55 -27.00 -28.70
CA PRO A 184 8.86 -27.34 -28.12
C PRO A 184 9.11 -28.84 -28.08
N SER A 185 10.39 -29.24 -27.98
CA SER A 185 10.72 -30.65 -27.88
C SER A 185 10.05 -31.29 -26.64
N GLY A 186 9.40 -32.44 -26.83
CA GLY A 186 8.74 -33.17 -25.74
C GLY A 186 7.32 -32.72 -25.37
N ILE A 187 6.71 -31.80 -26.14
CA ILE A 187 5.29 -31.42 -26.04
C ILE A 187 4.55 -31.83 -27.32
N THR A 188 3.35 -32.38 -27.18
CA THR A 188 2.48 -32.80 -28.28
C THR A 188 1.10 -32.16 -28.15
N ALA A 189 0.30 -32.22 -29.22
CA ALA A 189 -1.08 -31.71 -29.21
C ALA A 189 -1.99 -32.43 -28.19
N ASN A 190 -1.61 -33.63 -27.72
CA ASN A 190 -2.37 -34.40 -26.72
C ASN A 190 -2.00 -34.04 -25.27
N ASP A 191 -1.01 -33.18 -25.07
CA ASP A 191 -0.60 -32.73 -23.74
C ASP A 191 -1.37 -31.44 -23.37
N SER A 192 -1.59 -31.24 -22.08
CA SER A 192 -2.07 -29.96 -21.55
C SER A 192 -0.90 -29.17 -20.98
N LEU A 193 -0.89 -27.86 -21.22
CA LEU A 193 0.02 -26.92 -20.60
C LEU A 193 -0.68 -26.28 -19.40
N MET A 194 0.07 -26.20 -18.30
CA MET A 194 -0.35 -25.49 -17.10
C MET A 194 0.70 -24.43 -16.78
N TYR A 195 0.25 -23.23 -16.40
CA TYR A 195 1.14 -22.29 -15.73
C TYR A 195 0.52 -21.78 -14.43
N ILE A 196 1.41 -21.50 -13.48
CA ILE A 196 1.10 -21.06 -12.14
C ILE A 196 1.75 -19.70 -11.96
N ASP A 197 0.94 -18.69 -11.63
CA ASP A 197 1.43 -17.38 -11.21
C ASP A 197 1.37 -17.26 -9.69
N THR A 198 2.45 -16.76 -9.10
CA THR A 198 2.41 -16.30 -7.70
C THR A 198 1.62 -15.00 -7.61
N GLY A 199 0.98 -14.75 -6.47
CA GLY A 199 0.61 -13.37 -6.12
C GLY A 199 1.85 -12.47 -6.05
N ALA A 200 1.64 -11.16 -5.88
CA ALA A 200 2.76 -10.26 -5.63
C ALA A 200 3.50 -10.68 -4.35
N LEU A 201 4.78 -11.02 -4.51
CA LEU A 201 5.69 -11.36 -3.42
C LEU A 201 6.57 -10.13 -3.16
N ILE A 202 6.44 -9.52 -2.00
CA ILE A 202 7.27 -8.36 -1.66
C ILE A 202 8.60 -8.89 -1.09
N GLY A 203 9.72 -8.44 -1.64
CA GLY A 203 11.05 -8.79 -1.14
C GLY A 203 11.17 -8.47 0.34
N SER A 204 11.70 -9.42 1.12
CA SER A 204 11.83 -9.29 2.57
C SER A 204 13.21 -9.68 3.09
N PRO A 205 13.61 -9.21 4.28
CA PRO A 205 14.80 -9.68 4.95
C PRO A 205 14.65 -11.12 5.44
N TRP A 206 15.77 -11.71 5.84
CA TRP A 206 15.77 -12.96 6.58
C TRP A 206 15.08 -12.78 7.96
N GLY A 207 13.92 -13.43 8.15
CA GLY A 207 13.20 -13.45 9.43
C GLY A 207 11.68 -13.59 9.30
N HIS A 208 11.07 -13.03 8.24
CA HIS A 208 9.64 -13.13 7.92
C HIS A 208 9.37 -12.78 6.45
N MET A 209 8.11 -12.92 6.02
CA MET A 209 7.67 -12.66 4.64
C MET A 209 6.80 -11.40 4.57
N HIS A 210 6.86 -10.69 3.45
CA HIS A 210 6.03 -9.52 3.18
C HIS A 210 4.95 -9.85 2.14
N THR A 211 3.71 -10.09 2.57
CA THR A 211 2.58 -10.29 1.62
C THR A 211 1.72 -9.03 1.53
N GLU A 212 1.00 -8.83 0.43
CA GLU A 212 0.01 -7.74 0.34
C GLU A 212 -1.12 -7.86 1.38
N SER A 213 -1.39 -9.10 1.83
CA SER A 213 -2.30 -9.42 2.93
C SER A 213 -1.66 -9.36 4.31
N SER A 214 -0.34 -9.16 4.40
CA SER A 214 0.38 -9.05 5.65
C SER A 214 -0.09 -7.81 6.37
N GLU A 215 -0.40 -8.02 7.64
CA GLU A 215 -0.78 -6.95 8.52
C GLU A 215 0.29 -5.86 8.53
N TYR A 216 -0.09 -4.63 8.19
CA TYR A 216 0.82 -3.49 8.11
C TYR A 216 0.51 -2.47 9.19
N THR A 217 1.49 -1.65 9.52
CA THR A 217 1.28 -0.50 10.40
C THR A 217 1.63 0.75 9.62
N PHE A 218 1.09 1.90 9.98
CA PHE A 218 1.45 3.13 9.29
C PHE A 218 2.66 3.76 10.00
N ASP A 219 3.59 4.44 9.33
CA ASP A 219 4.62 5.21 10.06
C ASP A 219 4.00 6.19 11.09
N ASP A 220 4.82 6.76 11.98
CA ASP A 220 4.38 7.70 13.05
C ASP A 220 3.60 8.93 12.52
N GLN A 221 3.61 9.15 11.20
CA GLN A 221 3.00 10.27 10.51
C GLN A 221 1.91 9.85 9.49
N ASN A 222 1.57 8.56 9.46
CA ASN A 222 0.59 7.86 8.61
C ASN A 222 0.86 7.83 7.07
N HIS A 223 2.10 7.94 6.63
CA HIS A 223 2.54 8.02 5.25
C HIS A 223 2.63 6.69 4.49
N TRP A 224 3.05 5.59 5.12
CA TRP A 224 3.14 4.29 4.44
C TRP A 224 2.86 3.11 5.39
N LYS A 225 2.31 2.04 4.81
CA LYS A 225 2.32 0.69 5.36
C LYS A 225 3.78 0.27 5.55
N VAL A 226 4.20 0.04 6.78
CA VAL A 226 5.41 -0.72 7.09
C VAL A 226 5.05 -2.12 7.54
N CYS A 227 5.97 -3.03 7.27
CA CYS A 227 5.99 -4.33 7.90
C CYS A 227 6.11 -4.10 9.41
N PRO A 228 5.19 -4.65 10.22
CA PRO A 228 5.23 -4.49 11.67
C PRO A 228 6.46 -5.17 12.28
N GLU A 229 7.08 -6.13 11.58
CA GLU A 229 8.18 -6.93 12.11
C GLU A 229 9.57 -6.33 11.84
N CYS A 230 9.85 -5.81 10.63
CA CYS A 230 11.15 -5.19 10.30
C CYS A 230 11.09 -3.68 10.04
N GLY A 231 9.90 -3.07 10.04
CA GLY A 231 9.75 -1.64 9.72
C GLY A 231 10.00 -1.29 8.25
N ILE A 232 10.26 -2.27 7.38
CA ILE A 232 10.40 -2.02 5.93
C ILE A 232 9.07 -1.49 5.39
N LYS A 233 9.19 -0.41 4.63
CA LYS A 233 8.08 0.14 3.86
C LYS A 233 7.55 -0.91 2.89
N LEU A 234 6.29 -1.28 3.04
CA LEU A 234 5.57 -2.20 2.16
C LEU A 234 4.86 -1.45 1.04
N VAL A 235 4.04 -0.45 1.38
CA VAL A 235 3.23 0.31 0.41
C VAL A 235 2.96 1.70 0.96
N ASP A 236 3.06 2.75 0.15
CA ASP A 236 2.61 4.09 0.59
C ASP A 236 1.10 4.11 0.89
N THR A 237 0.70 4.85 1.92
CA THR A 237 -0.69 5.03 2.28
C THR A 237 -1.09 6.48 2.14
N VAL A 238 -2.19 6.69 1.42
CA VAL A 238 -2.79 8.00 1.27
C VAL A 238 -3.61 8.31 2.53
N CYS A 239 -2.99 8.62 3.67
CA CYS A 239 -3.74 9.14 4.82
C CYS A 239 -3.03 10.26 5.58
N ASN A 240 -3.82 11.28 5.93
CA ASN A 240 -3.58 12.40 6.85
C ASN A 240 -2.92 13.71 6.39
N HIS A 241 -2.91 14.12 5.11
CA HIS A 241 -2.44 15.50 4.79
C HIS A 241 -3.18 16.28 3.67
N SER A 242 -4.50 16.13 3.50
CA SER A 242 -5.28 17.11 2.72
C SER A 242 -6.43 17.72 3.53
N SER A 243 -6.35 19.02 3.80
CA SER A 243 -7.33 19.79 4.58
C SER A 243 -8.66 20.07 3.84
N SER A 244 -9.04 19.22 2.88
CA SER A 244 -10.24 19.37 2.06
C SER A 244 -10.63 18.08 1.34
N TYR A 245 -10.80 16.97 2.08
CA TYR A 245 -11.31 15.68 1.57
C TYR A 245 -10.63 15.16 0.29
N GLY A 246 -9.37 15.51 0.04
CA GLY A 246 -8.60 15.07 -1.12
C GLY A 246 -9.14 15.53 -2.48
N ILE A 247 -9.88 16.66 -2.58
CA ILE A 247 -10.35 17.10 -3.91
C ILE A 247 -9.15 17.35 -4.83
N LEU A 248 -8.07 17.95 -4.31
CA LEU A 248 -6.80 18.14 -5.01
C LEU A 248 -5.71 17.34 -4.31
N GLU A 249 -5.13 16.39 -5.02
CA GLU A 249 -3.87 15.74 -4.69
C GLU A 249 -2.70 16.64 -5.10
N ARG A 250 -1.82 16.98 -4.15
CA ARG A 250 -0.73 17.93 -4.41
C ARG A 250 0.51 17.20 -4.90
N TRP A 251 0.92 17.53 -6.12
CA TRP A 251 2.17 17.08 -6.73
C TRP A 251 3.12 18.26 -6.89
N THR A 252 4.39 18.05 -6.54
CA THR A 252 5.45 19.05 -6.70
C THR A 252 6.52 18.50 -7.63
N SER A 253 6.88 19.27 -8.66
CA SER A 253 8.06 18.95 -9.48
C SER A 253 9.30 19.25 -8.66
N THR A 254 10.00 18.23 -8.20
CA THR A 254 11.31 18.35 -7.54
C THR A 254 12.45 18.42 -8.56
N GLN A 255 12.20 17.92 -9.78
CA GLN A 255 13.13 17.97 -10.91
C GLN A 255 12.32 18.08 -12.21
N SER A 256 12.58 19.09 -13.03
CA SER A 256 11.95 19.17 -14.35
C SER A 256 12.72 18.33 -15.37
N ALA A 257 11.99 17.65 -16.26
CA ALA A 257 12.60 16.92 -17.36
C ALA A 257 13.36 17.87 -18.30
N THR A 258 14.48 17.38 -18.83
CA THR A 258 15.30 18.05 -19.86
C THR A 258 15.50 17.10 -21.04
N GLU A 259 16.13 17.57 -22.12
CA GLU A 259 16.41 16.75 -23.31
C GLU A 259 17.11 15.42 -23.00
N THR A 260 17.90 15.34 -21.93
CA THR A 260 18.72 14.17 -21.60
C THR A 260 18.53 13.66 -20.17
N ARG A 261 17.55 14.19 -19.43
CA ARG A 261 17.31 13.82 -18.03
C ARG A 261 15.82 13.77 -17.77
N GLU A 262 15.39 12.72 -17.09
CA GLU A 262 14.04 12.56 -16.58
C GLU A 262 13.59 13.71 -15.66
N GLY A 263 12.29 13.88 -15.53
CA GLY A 263 11.65 14.73 -14.52
C GLY A 263 11.12 13.89 -13.37
N ILE A 264 11.00 14.50 -12.20
CA ILE A 264 10.53 13.86 -10.97
C ILE A 264 9.45 14.74 -10.36
N TRP A 265 8.26 14.15 -10.22
CA TRP A 265 7.13 14.70 -9.48
C TRP A 265 6.93 13.91 -8.20
N GLN A 266 6.77 14.59 -7.07
CA GLN A 266 6.57 13.94 -5.78
C GLN A 266 5.34 14.48 -5.06
N LYS A 267 4.59 13.57 -4.43
CA LYS A 267 3.71 13.93 -3.33
C LYS A 267 4.53 13.93 -2.06
N THR A 268 4.60 15.08 -1.39
CA THR A 268 5.33 15.22 -0.14
C THR A 268 4.39 15.55 1.00
N CYS A 269 4.61 14.94 2.16
CA CYS A 269 3.95 15.33 3.39
C CYS A 269 4.23 16.81 3.70
N SER A 270 3.19 17.60 3.97
CA SER A 270 3.36 19.02 4.35
C SER A 270 3.98 19.21 5.73
N SER A 271 3.97 18.17 6.58
CA SER A 271 4.44 18.22 7.97
C SER A 271 5.92 17.84 8.09
N CYS A 272 6.38 16.82 7.35
CA CYS A 272 7.76 16.30 7.46
C CYS A 272 8.50 16.24 6.12
N MET A 273 7.88 16.65 5.01
CA MET A 273 8.44 16.61 3.65
C MET A 273 8.72 15.21 3.08
N TYR A 274 8.31 14.13 3.75
CA TYR A 274 8.45 12.77 3.22
C TYR A 274 7.73 12.62 1.88
N ALA A 275 8.45 12.11 0.87
CA ALA A 275 7.90 11.81 -0.45
C ALA A 275 7.22 10.44 -0.44
N TYR A 276 5.88 10.42 -0.44
CA TYR A 276 5.06 9.21 -0.35
C TYR A 276 4.47 8.76 -1.69
N ASP A 277 4.75 9.48 -2.78
CA ASP A 277 4.41 9.04 -4.12
C ASP A 277 5.34 9.76 -5.10
N THR A 278 5.82 9.06 -6.11
CA THR A 278 6.74 9.60 -7.11
C THR A 278 6.30 9.20 -8.50
N VAL A 279 6.27 10.17 -9.41
CA VAL A 279 6.08 9.93 -10.84
C VAL A 279 7.28 10.47 -11.58
N THR A 280 7.94 9.59 -12.32
CA THR A 280 9.09 9.92 -13.14
C THR A 280 8.63 10.14 -14.58
N SER A 281 8.83 11.34 -15.12
CA SER A 281 8.60 11.61 -16.54
C SER A 281 9.91 11.36 -17.31
N PRO A 282 9.91 10.65 -18.46
CA PRO A 282 11.12 10.43 -19.25
C PRO A 282 11.83 11.71 -19.68
N ALA A 283 13.05 11.60 -20.20
CA ALA A 283 13.72 12.74 -20.83
C ALA A 283 12.85 13.30 -21.96
N VAL A 284 12.92 14.61 -22.22
CA VAL A 284 12.06 15.27 -23.23
C VAL A 284 12.24 14.65 -24.63
N SER A 285 13.44 14.14 -24.94
CA SER A 285 13.73 13.45 -26.20
C SER A 285 13.05 12.08 -26.35
N GLU A 286 12.56 11.50 -25.26
CA GLU A 286 11.88 10.20 -25.20
C GLU A 286 10.35 10.35 -25.06
N GLN A 287 9.86 11.57 -24.85
CA GLN A 287 8.43 11.86 -24.71
C GLN A 287 7.75 11.99 -26.09
N THR A 288 6.54 11.46 -26.20
CA THR A 288 5.65 11.72 -27.35
C THR A 288 5.00 13.09 -27.16
N ILE A 289 5.47 14.10 -27.89
CA ILE A 289 4.92 15.45 -27.84
C ILE A 289 3.77 15.58 -28.85
N VAL A 290 2.58 15.95 -28.38
CA VAL A 290 1.40 16.16 -29.24
C VAL A 290 0.84 17.57 -29.06
N SER A 291 0.26 18.11 -30.12
CA SER A 291 -0.25 19.48 -30.22
C SER A 291 -1.60 19.61 -30.91
N SER A 292 -2.15 18.50 -31.40
CA SER A 292 -3.50 18.40 -31.96
C SER A 292 -4.25 17.15 -31.47
N TYR A 293 -5.55 17.10 -31.73
CA TYR A 293 -6.39 15.97 -31.33
C TYR A 293 -6.05 14.72 -32.16
N GLU A 294 -5.78 14.89 -33.45
CA GLU A 294 -5.37 13.81 -34.35
C GLU A 294 -4.01 13.24 -33.96
N GLU A 295 -3.06 14.08 -33.51
CA GLU A 295 -1.76 13.62 -33.00
C GLU A 295 -1.93 12.80 -31.71
N LEU A 296 -2.82 13.24 -30.81
CA LEU A 296 -3.15 12.48 -29.60
C LEU A 296 -3.82 11.14 -29.92
N GLN A 297 -4.76 11.13 -30.87
CA GLN A 297 -5.42 9.92 -31.33
C GLN A 297 -4.42 8.93 -31.94
N ALA A 298 -3.53 9.40 -32.82
CA ALA A 298 -2.49 8.58 -33.42
C ALA A 298 -1.50 8.04 -32.38
N ALA A 299 -1.16 8.83 -31.37
CA ALA A 299 -0.29 8.39 -30.27
C ALA A 299 -0.93 7.27 -29.44
N LEU A 300 -2.24 7.36 -29.15
CA LEU A 300 -2.96 6.29 -28.46
C LEU A 300 -3.08 5.02 -29.31
N ALA A 301 -3.39 5.16 -30.60
CA ALA A 301 -3.48 4.03 -31.53
C ALA A 301 -2.14 3.31 -31.74
N LYS A 302 -1.01 3.98 -31.45
CA LYS A 302 0.33 3.38 -31.50
C LYS A 302 0.56 2.37 -30.36
N GLY A 303 -0.12 2.52 -29.22
CA GLY A 303 0.01 1.61 -28.09
C GLY A 303 1.39 1.62 -27.42
N GLY A 304 1.73 0.54 -26.71
CA GLY A 304 2.99 0.34 -25.99
C GLY A 304 3.24 1.31 -24.84
N LYS A 305 4.49 1.35 -24.35
CA LYS A 305 4.90 2.24 -23.25
C LYS A 305 5.17 3.65 -23.76
N GLN A 306 4.42 4.64 -23.28
CA GLN A 306 4.55 6.03 -23.73
C GLN A 306 4.31 7.06 -22.61
N TRP A 307 5.09 8.15 -22.66
CA TRP A 307 4.77 9.40 -21.96
C TRP A 307 4.34 10.44 -22.99
N ILE A 308 3.06 10.81 -22.98
CA ILE A 308 2.48 11.77 -23.92
C ILE A 308 2.35 13.13 -23.23
N THR A 309 3.08 14.13 -23.73
CA THR A 309 2.98 15.50 -23.22
C THR A 309 2.22 16.38 -24.20
N LEU A 310 1.13 16.98 -23.71
CA LEU A 310 0.30 17.88 -24.50
C LEU A 310 0.92 19.29 -24.54
N LYS A 311 1.15 19.82 -25.74
CA LYS A 311 1.62 21.21 -25.96
C LYS A 311 0.56 22.07 -26.62
N LYS A 312 0.60 23.36 -26.28
CA LYS A 312 -0.23 24.39 -26.89
C LYS A 312 0.19 24.63 -28.34
N LYS A 313 -0.77 24.67 -29.26
CA LYS A 313 -0.54 25.00 -30.68
C LYS A 313 -0.12 26.47 -30.88
N SER A 314 -0.56 27.36 -29.99
CA SER A 314 -0.21 28.80 -29.99
C SER A 314 -0.24 29.37 -28.57
N SER A 315 0.25 30.61 -28.38
CA SER A 315 0.11 31.34 -27.12
C SER A 315 -1.34 31.69 -26.75
N GLU A 316 -2.28 31.55 -27.70
CA GLU A 316 -3.69 31.90 -27.55
C GLU A 316 -4.56 30.69 -27.18
N ASN A 317 -4.19 29.47 -27.63
CA ASN A 317 -4.96 28.25 -27.38
C ASN A 317 -4.30 27.39 -26.31
N THR A 318 -5.03 27.09 -25.26
CA THR A 318 -4.59 26.31 -24.10
C THR A 318 -5.22 24.92 -24.05
N TRP A 319 -5.92 24.53 -25.12
CA TRP A 319 -6.67 23.29 -25.26
C TRP A 319 -6.30 22.57 -26.56
N ILE A 320 -6.32 21.24 -26.51
CA ILE A 320 -6.46 20.40 -27.71
C ILE A 320 -7.96 20.27 -27.98
N TYR A 321 -8.37 20.73 -29.17
CA TYR A 321 -9.78 20.80 -29.57
C TYR A 321 -9.97 20.13 -30.93
N GLN A 322 -11.01 19.30 -31.05
CA GLN A 322 -11.45 18.77 -32.35
C GLN A 322 -12.51 19.69 -32.97
N GLU A 323 -12.19 20.26 -34.14
CA GLU A 323 -13.08 21.17 -34.89
C GLU A 323 -13.92 20.45 -35.95
N ASP A 324 -13.46 19.31 -36.48
CA ASP A 324 -14.08 18.66 -37.63
C ASP A 324 -15.17 17.65 -37.24
N MET A 325 -16.25 17.63 -38.03
CA MET A 325 -17.47 16.87 -37.81
C MET A 325 -17.59 15.65 -38.75
N GLU A 326 -16.58 15.27 -39.51
CA GLU A 326 -16.72 14.31 -40.62
C GLU A 326 -16.68 12.81 -40.22
N SER A 327 -16.08 12.40 -39.09
CA SER A 327 -15.99 10.99 -38.62
C SER A 327 -16.20 10.78 -37.10
N ASP A 328 -16.40 9.51 -36.68
CA ASP A 328 -16.36 9.09 -35.25
C ASP A 328 -14.90 8.96 -34.82
N ASP A 329 -14.46 9.88 -33.97
CA ASP A 329 -13.04 10.06 -33.61
C ASP A 329 -12.85 9.98 -32.10
N MET A 330 -13.35 8.91 -31.46
CA MET A 330 -13.01 8.62 -30.06
C MET A 330 -11.49 8.46 -29.90
N LEU A 331 -10.97 8.79 -28.71
CA LEU A 331 -9.60 8.46 -28.30
C LEU A 331 -9.58 7.01 -27.82
N VAL A 332 -9.34 6.08 -28.75
CA VAL A 332 -9.39 4.64 -28.49
C VAL A 332 -8.01 4.12 -28.08
N LEU A 333 -7.95 3.38 -26.97
CA LEU A 333 -6.81 2.55 -26.60
C LEU A 333 -7.23 1.08 -26.65
N ASP A 334 -6.59 0.31 -27.52
CA ASP A 334 -6.95 -1.08 -27.81
C ASP A 334 -5.69 -1.93 -28.01
N ASP A 335 -4.75 -1.81 -27.06
CA ASP A 335 -3.49 -2.54 -27.02
C ASP A 335 -3.29 -3.09 -25.59
N PRO A 336 -3.22 -4.43 -25.40
CA PRO A 336 -3.07 -5.03 -24.08
C PRO A 336 -1.72 -4.69 -23.40
N ASP A 337 -0.67 -4.41 -24.19
CA ASP A 337 0.67 -4.10 -23.70
C ASP A 337 0.88 -2.60 -23.45
N ALA A 338 -0.16 -1.78 -23.67
CA ALA A 338 -0.05 -0.35 -23.50
C ALA A 338 0.16 0.03 -22.02
N ASP A 339 1.13 0.91 -21.79
CA ASP A 339 1.37 1.59 -20.52
C ASP A 339 1.62 3.07 -20.82
N ILE A 340 0.53 3.82 -20.89
CA ILE A 340 0.53 5.19 -21.40
C ILE A 340 0.21 6.16 -20.27
N THR A 341 1.08 7.14 -20.06
CA THR A 341 0.80 8.31 -19.21
C THR A 341 0.61 9.55 -20.07
N ILE A 342 -0.54 10.23 -19.92
CA ILE A 342 -0.81 11.53 -20.52
C ILE A 342 -0.61 12.64 -19.48
N ASP A 343 0.34 13.52 -19.76
CA ASP A 343 0.61 14.72 -18.98
C ASP A 343 -0.30 15.89 -19.41
N LEU A 344 -1.26 16.22 -18.55
CA LEU A 344 -2.29 17.24 -18.76
C LEU A 344 -1.89 18.62 -18.18
N ASN A 345 -0.67 18.78 -17.64
CA ASN A 345 -0.29 19.98 -16.88
C ASN A 345 -0.15 21.26 -17.70
N HIS A 346 -0.13 21.15 -19.03
CA HIS A 346 0.11 22.28 -19.93
C HIS A 346 -1.03 22.56 -20.92
N CYS A 347 -2.00 21.65 -21.02
CA CYS A 347 -3.08 21.72 -22.00
C CYS A 347 -4.32 20.95 -21.51
N SER A 348 -5.51 21.51 -21.68
CA SER A 348 -6.77 20.77 -21.48
C SER A 348 -7.17 19.97 -22.73
N VAL A 349 -8.01 18.95 -22.57
CA VAL A 349 -8.61 18.22 -23.71
C VAL A 349 -10.10 18.51 -23.78
N ILE A 350 -10.56 19.03 -24.92
CA ILE A 350 -11.97 19.40 -25.14
C ILE A 350 -12.47 18.81 -26.44
N ARG A 351 -13.63 18.14 -26.39
CA ARG A 351 -14.38 17.71 -27.58
C ARG A 351 -15.81 18.21 -27.49
N ASP A 352 -16.21 19.11 -28.38
CA ASP A 352 -17.56 19.71 -28.40
C ASP A 352 -18.17 19.65 -29.80
N THR A 353 -18.35 18.43 -30.32
CA THR A 353 -18.82 18.21 -31.70
C THR A 353 -20.33 17.95 -31.79
N GLY A 354 -21.00 17.64 -30.67
CA GLY A 354 -22.43 17.33 -30.65
C GLY A 354 -22.84 16.06 -31.43
N ARG A 355 -21.88 15.18 -31.72
CA ARG A 355 -22.05 13.87 -32.39
C ARG A 355 -22.47 12.77 -31.42
N TYR A 356 -22.92 11.62 -31.93
CA TYR A 356 -23.34 10.45 -31.13
C TYR A 356 -22.15 9.57 -30.70
N ASP A 357 -21.17 10.17 -30.03
CA ASP A 357 -19.96 9.46 -29.60
C ASP A 357 -20.18 8.88 -28.19
N ASN A 358 -19.74 7.66 -27.92
CA ASN A 358 -20.00 6.98 -26.64
C ASN A 358 -18.99 7.29 -25.53
N ALA A 359 -17.82 7.85 -25.86
CA ALA A 359 -16.84 8.29 -24.88
C ALA A 359 -15.88 9.34 -25.48
N LEU A 360 -15.18 10.11 -24.64
CA LEU A 360 -13.99 10.85 -25.09
C LEU A 360 -12.81 9.88 -25.21
N PHE A 361 -12.53 9.11 -24.16
CA PHE A 361 -11.56 8.03 -24.11
C PHE A 361 -12.29 6.67 -24.02
N ASP A 362 -12.00 5.78 -24.95
CA ASP A 362 -12.49 4.40 -24.99
C ASP A 362 -11.29 3.44 -24.78
N ILE A 363 -11.07 3.05 -23.52
CA ILE A 363 -9.98 2.15 -23.12
C ILE A 363 -10.51 0.73 -23.13
N ARG A 364 -10.24 -0.02 -24.20
CA ARG A 364 -10.73 -1.41 -24.34
C ARG A 364 -9.84 -2.41 -23.61
N GLN A 365 -8.54 -2.18 -23.66
CA GLN A 365 -7.49 -2.95 -23.01
C GLN A 365 -6.22 -2.09 -22.83
N GLY A 366 -5.31 -2.53 -21.95
CA GLY A 366 -4.08 -1.81 -21.61
C GLY A 366 -4.25 -0.79 -20.47
N LYS A 367 -3.13 -0.21 -20.05
CA LYS A 367 -3.04 0.73 -18.91
C LYS A 367 -2.96 2.17 -19.42
N LEU A 368 -3.88 3.02 -18.95
CA LEU A 368 -3.87 4.46 -19.22
C LEU A 368 -3.86 5.25 -17.91
N ARG A 369 -2.91 6.17 -17.78
CA ARG A 369 -2.84 7.16 -16.72
C ARG A 369 -3.06 8.57 -17.28
N ILE A 370 -3.93 9.35 -16.65
CA ILE A 370 -4.06 10.78 -16.90
C ILE A 370 -3.54 11.54 -15.68
N PHE A 371 -2.47 12.32 -15.87
CA PHE A 371 -1.77 12.99 -14.80
C PHE A 371 -1.96 14.52 -14.88
N SER A 372 -2.53 15.09 -13.81
CA SER A 372 -2.62 16.54 -13.61
C SER A 372 -2.20 16.92 -12.19
N THR A 373 -1.46 18.01 -12.04
CA THR A 373 -1.08 18.63 -10.77
C THR A 373 -2.06 19.71 -10.31
N GLN A 374 -3.04 20.02 -11.16
CA GLN A 374 -4.03 21.07 -10.91
C GLN A 374 -5.46 20.58 -11.20
N LEU A 375 -6.41 21.13 -10.44
CA LEU A 375 -7.83 20.84 -10.63
C LEU A 375 -8.47 21.65 -11.75
N THR A 376 -7.93 22.80 -12.15
CA THR A 376 -8.54 23.66 -13.16
C THR A 376 -7.86 23.49 -14.52
N GLY A 377 -8.62 23.70 -15.60
CA GLY A 377 -8.07 23.81 -16.94
C GLY A 377 -7.20 25.06 -17.11
N ILE A 378 -6.52 25.15 -18.24
CA ILE A 378 -5.70 26.31 -18.62
C ILE A 378 -6.44 27.01 -19.76
N PRO A 379 -6.67 28.36 -19.75
CA PRO A 379 -6.43 29.28 -18.64
C PRO A 379 -7.34 28.97 -17.45
N ALA A 380 -6.84 29.29 -16.25
CA ALA A 380 -7.42 28.92 -14.97
C ALA A 380 -8.77 29.60 -14.71
N ASN A 381 -9.87 29.02 -15.20
CA ASN A 381 -11.26 29.32 -14.80
C ASN A 381 -12.27 28.21 -15.13
N ASP A 382 -11.87 27.12 -15.82
CA ASP A 382 -12.75 26.04 -16.28
C ASP A 382 -12.21 24.64 -15.90
N TRP A 383 -12.84 23.58 -16.42
CA TRP A 383 -12.47 22.17 -16.28
C TRP A 383 -11.20 21.80 -17.06
N ASN A 384 -10.43 20.82 -16.60
CA ASN A 384 -9.26 20.33 -17.35
C ASN A 384 -9.63 19.32 -18.45
N MET A 385 -10.85 18.79 -18.43
CA MET A 385 -11.44 18.00 -19.51
C MET A 385 -12.91 18.35 -19.77
N GLN A 386 -13.33 18.32 -21.03
CA GLN A 386 -14.74 18.51 -21.41
C GLN A 386 -15.12 17.67 -22.63
N PHE A 387 -16.32 17.08 -22.59
CA PHE A 387 -16.86 16.31 -23.70
C PHE A 387 -18.36 16.53 -23.88
N ARG A 388 -18.76 17.06 -25.04
CA ARG A 388 -20.18 17.16 -25.43
C ARG A 388 -20.48 16.16 -26.54
N SER A 389 -21.36 15.22 -26.24
CA SER A 389 -21.93 14.25 -27.19
C SER A 389 -23.46 14.29 -27.16
N ALA A 390 -24.09 13.94 -28.28
CA ALA A 390 -25.53 13.74 -28.42
C ALA A 390 -25.99 12.33 -28.00
N ALA A 391 -25.08 11.39 -27.72
CA ALA A 391 -25.43 10.05 -27.27
C ALA A 391 -25.80 10.05 -25.78
N TYR A 392 -26.99 9.58 -25.40
CA TYR A 392 -27.46 9.54 -24.01
C TYR A 392 -26.61 8.67 -23.04
N THR A 393 -25.68 7.89 -23.58
CA THR A 393 -24.82 6.95 -22.84
C THR A 393 -23.35 7.34 -22.87
N SER A 394 -23.03 8.57 -23.26
CA SER A 394 -21.63 8.98 -23.42
C SER A 394 -20.94 9.32 -22.10
N CYS A 395 -19.62 9.24 -22.03
CA CYS A 395 -18.84 9.54 -20.82
C CYS A 395 -17.48 10.16 -21.17
N LEU A 396 -16.74 10.72 -20.21
CA LEU A 396 -15.33 11.07 -20.50
C LEU A 396 -14.51 9.80 -20.71
N PHE A 397 -14.69 8.81 -19.84
CA PHE A 397 -13.92 7.58 -19.86
C PHE A 397 -14.83 6.36 -19.89
N ARG A 398 -14.61 5.50 -20.87
CA ARG A 398 -15.14 4.15 -20.90
C ARG A 398 -13.96 3.19 -20.74
N VAL A 399 -14.03 2.29 -19.78
CA VAL A 399 -12.99 1.29 -19.50
C VAL A 399 -13.61 -0.09 -19.66
N GLY A 400 -13.12 -0.86 -20.64
CA GLY A 400 -13.50 -2.25 -20.86
C GLY A 400 -12.88 -3.18 -19.81
N LYS A 401 -13.36 -4.43 -19.75
CA LYS A 401 -12.95 -5.43 -18.74
C LYS A 401 -11.43 -5.64 -18.63
N ASN A 402 -10.70 -5.52 -19.74
CA ASN A 402 -9.25 -5.73 -19.81
C ASN A 402 -8.45 -4.40 -19.73
N GLY A 403 -9.13 -3.28 -19.53
CA GLY A 403 -8.52 -1.96 -19.41
C GLY A 403 -8.23 -1.59 -17.95
N ALA A 404 -7.22 -0.75 -17.77
CA ALA A 404 -6.94 -0.10 -16.49
C ALA A 404 -6.83 1.41 -16.67
N LEU A 405 -7.49 2.17 -15.79
CA LEU A 405 -7.47 3.63 -15.81
C LEU A 405 -7.03 4.20 -14.47
N HIS A 406 -6.00 5.05 -14.50
CA HIS A 406 -5.56 5.82 -13.33
C HIS A 406 -5.72 7.32 -13.58
N LEU A 407 -6.52 7.98 -12.76
CA LEU A 407 -6.77 9.42 -12.86
C LEU A 407 -6.15 10.17 -11.69
N THR A 408 -5.50 11.29 -11.98
CA THR A 408 -4.97 12.20 -10.96
C THR A 408 -5.49 13.61 -11.21
N ASN A 409 -6.24 14.16 -10.25
CA ASN A 409 -6.81 15.52 -10.27
C ASN A 409 -7.63 15.87 -11.52
N ILE A 410 -8.36 14.92 -12.07
CA ILE A 410 -9.20 15.18 -13.24
C ILE A 410 -10.45 15.93 -12.81
N SER A 411 -10.75 16.99 -13.53
CA SER A 411 -11.97 17.75 -13.36
C SER A 411 -12.65 17.89 -14.71
N GLY A 412 -13.91 17.49 -14.77
CA GLY A 412 -14.60 17.49 -16.04
C GLY A 412 -16.11 17.61 -15.94
N ALA A 413 -16.70 17.95 -17.08
CA ALA A 413 -18.13 17.99 -17.28
C ALA A 413 -18.50 17.43 -18.66
N THR A 414 -19.62 16.71 -18.73
CA THR A 414 -20.21 16.21 -19.98
C THR A 414 -21.55 16.92 -20.28
N PRO A 415 -21.55 18.15 -20.82
CA PRO A 415 -22.79 18.90 -21.11
C PRO A 415 -23.63 18.21 -22.22
N TYR A 416 -24.96 18.39 -22.21
CA TYR A 416 -25.89 17.78 -23.17
C TYR A 416 -27.07 18.72 -23.53
N GLN A 417 -27.31 19.00 -24.82
CA GLN A 417 -28.49 19.74 -25.38
C GLN A 417 -29.08 20.86 -24.49
N GLY A 418 -28.27 21.86 -24.12
CA GLY A 418 -28.72 23.00 -23.31
C GLY A 418 -28.85 22.72 -21.81
N MET A 419 -28.60 21.49 -21.38
CA MET A 419 -28.32 21.09 -19.99
C MET A 419 -26.81 21.01 -19.78
N ALA A 420 -26.32 21.50 -18.64
CA ALA A 420 -24.89 21.62 -18.41
C ALA A 420 -24.19 20.28 -18.08
N TYR A 421 -24.90 19.18 -17.76
CA TYR A 421 -24.27 17.96 -17.20
C TYR A 421 -25.11 16.66 -17.39
N GLY A 422 -25.01 15.98 -18.54
CA GLY A 422 -25.98 14.95 -18.94
C GLY A 422 -25.68 13.47 -18.63
N GLN A 423 -24.44 13.06 -18.31
CA GLN A 423 -24.05 11.63 -18.29
C GLN A 423 -22.92 11.30 -17.29
N PRO A 424 -22.67 10.01 -16.96
CA PRO A 424 -21.52 9.63 -16.13
C PRO A 424 -20.20 10.11 -16.72
N MET A 425 -19.30 10.55 -15.85
CA MET A 425 -17.94 10.93 -16.23
C MET A 425 -17.14 9.67 -16.57
N ILE A 426 -17.37 8.58 -15.84
CA ILE A 426 -16.64 7.32 -15.99
C ILE A 426 -17.64 6.16 -15.98
N ILE A 427 -17.44 5.22 -16.90
CA ILE A 427 -18.07 3.91 -16.91
C ILE A 427 -16.95 2.88 -17.01
N SER A 428 -16.78 2.05 -15.98
CA SER A 428 -15.67 1.08 -15.91
C SER A 428 -16.18 -0.35 -15.69
N GLU A 429 -15.78 -1.26 -16.57
CA GLU A 429 -15.85 -2.72 -16.37
C GLU A 429 -14.49 -3.31 -15.98
N GLY A 430 -13.40 -2.54 -16.15
CA GLY A 430 -12.03 -2.91 -15.78
C GLY A 430 -11.53 -2.19 -14.53
N ASN A 431 -10.21 -2.15 -14.36
CA ASN A 431 -9.58 -1.60 -13.16
C ASN A 431 -9.56 -0.07 -13.17
N LEU A 432 -9.88 0.54 -12.02
CA LEU A 432 -9.99 1.99 -11.88
C LEU A 432 -9.29 2.47 -10.61
N GLN A 433 -8.39 3.45 -10.75
CA GLN A 433 -7.82 4.19 -9.62
C GLN A 433 -8.06 5.69 -9.79
N ILE A 434 -8.54 6.34 -8.74
CA ILE A 434 -8.76 7.78 -8.72
C ILE A 434 -8.05 8.41 -7.53
N ASP A 435 -7.10 9.28 -7.84
CA ASP A 435 -6.36 10.08 -6.86
C ASP A 435 -6.78 11.56 -7.01
N GLY A 436 -7.80 11.95 -6.25
CA GLY A 436 -8.39 13.28 -6.32
C GLY A 436 -9.15 13.58 -7.63
N GLY A 437 -9.64 14.81 -7.74
CA GLY A 437 -10.43 15.28 -8.86
C GLY A 437 -11.83 15.78 -8.48
N HIS A 438 -12.55 16.29 -9.48
CA HIS A 438 -13.94 16.74 -9.35
C HIS A 438 -14.80 16.20 -10.48
N TYR A 439 -15.65 15.24 -10.14
CA TYR A 439 -16.50 14.50 -11.07
C TYR A 439 -17.96 14.92 -10.84
N ARG A 440 -18.54 15.64 -11.81
CA ARG A 440 -19.92 16.13 -11.70
C ARG A 440 -20.84 15.66 -12.82
N ASN A 441 -22.02 15.20 -12.44
CA ASN A 441 -23.16 14.91 -13.29
C ASN A 441 -24.42 15.59 -12.70
N MET A 442 -25.17 16.35 -13.50
CA MET A 442 -26.39 17.06 -13.08
C MET A 442 -27.47 16.98 -14.18
N ILE A 443 -28.11 15.81 -14.31
CA ILE A 443 -29.32 15.67 -15.12
C ILE A 443 -30.50 16.26 -14.33
N ASP A 444 -31.27 17.20 -14.89
CA ASP A 444 -32.41 17.83 -14.21
C ASP A 444 -33.68 16.95 -14.16
N THR A 445 -33.72 15.84 -14.91
CA THR A 445 -34.88 14.94 -14.98
C THR A 445 -34.54 13.55 -14.44
N PHE A 446 -34.96 13.30 -13.20
CA PHE A 446 -35.01 11.98 -12.58
C PHE A 446 -36.01 11.10 -13.38
N SER A 447 -35.50 10.07 -14.08
CA SER A 447 -36.35 9.01 -14.64
C SER A 447 -36.30 7.83 -13.67
N PRO A 448 -37.40 7.52 -12.94
CA PRO A 448 -37.43 6.52 -11.87
C PRO A 448 -37.20 5.06 -12.33
N ASP A 449 -36.96 4.84 -13.61
CA ASP A 449 -36.97 3.54 -14.27
C ASP A 449 -35.59 2.99 -14.66
N LYS A 450 -34.47 3.62 -14.24
CA LYS A 450 -33.12 2.99 -14.17
C LYS A 450 -32.27 3.63 -13.07
N GLU A 451 -32.11 2.95 -11.93
CA GLU A 451 -31.46 3.42 -10.68
C GLU A 451 -29.97 3.87 -10.81
N THR A 452 -29.35 3.74 -11.99
CA THR A 452 -27.96 4.16 -12.27
C THR A 452 -27.83 5.25 -13.36
N ARG A 453 -28.94 5.70 -13.95
CA ARG A 453 -28.91 6.83 -14.89
C ARG A 453 -28.71 8.13 -14.11
N GLY A 454 -27.48 8.65 -14.13
CA GLY A 454 -27.12 9.90 -13.45
C GLY A 454 -26.04 9.77 -12.37
N ALA A 455 -25.30 8.66 -12.37
CA ALA A 455 -24.07 8.51 -11.59
C ALA A 455 -23.00 9.51 -12.06
N ALA A 456 -22.18 10.08 -11.18
CA ALA A 456 -20.95 10.73 -11.62
C ALA A 456 -19.93 9.67 -12.09
N ILE A 457 -19.86 8.54 -11.41
CA ILE A 457 -19.03 7.38 -11.77
C ILE A 457 -19.86 6.10 -11.66
N LEU A 458 -19.78 5.25 -12.69
CA LEU A 458 -20.35 3.91 -12.72
C LEU A 458 -19.24 2.87 -12.81
N ILE A 459 -19.16 1.99 -11.82
CA ILE A 459 -18.27 0.83 -11.77
C ILE A 459 -19.15 -0.40 -11.92
N ASP A 460 -18.97 -1.14 -13.00
CA ASP A 460 -19.81 -2.27 -13.43
C ASP A 460 -19.04 -3.60 -13.49
N GLY A 461 -17.76 -3.59 -13.11
CA GLY A 461 -16.86 -4.74 -13.02
C GLY A 461 -15.48 -4.31 -12.50
N GLY A 462 -14.57 -5.26 -12.35
CA GLY A 462 -13.17 -5.02 -11.99
C GLY A 462 -12.95 -4.52 -10.55
N THR A 463 -11.73 -4.04 -10.29
CA THR A 463 -11.36 -3.41 -9.01
C THR A 463 -11.32 -1.90 -9.13
N ALA A 464 -11.88 -1.20 -8.15
CA ALA A 464 -11.90 0.26 -8.11
C ALA A 464 -11.36 0.78 -6.77
N VAL A 465 -10.43 1.72 -6.81
CA VAL A 465 -9.84 2.37 -5.64
C VAL A 465 -10.04 3.89 -5.73
N ILE A 466 -10.66 4.46 -4.70
CA ILE A 466 -10.90 5.90 -4.57
C ILE A 466 -10.04 6.46 -3.43
N ASN A 467 -9.06 7.28 -3.79
CA ASN A 467 -8.13 7.98 -2.91
C ASN A 467 -8.43 9.49 -2.93
N GLY A 468 -9.61 9.89 -2.43
CA GLY A 468 -10.03 11.28 -2.43
C GLY A 468 -10.90 11.67 -3.62
N GLY A 469 -11.04 12.97 -3.86
CA GLY A 469 -11.87 13.55 -4.91
C GLY A 469 -13.28 13.95 -4.44
N LYS A 470 -13.97 14.69 -5.31
CA LYS A 470 -15.37 15.10 -5.12
C LYS A 470 -16.25 14.52 -6.20
N TYR A 471 -17.28 13.77 -5.80
CA TYR A 471 -18.19 13.07 -6.69
C TYR A 471 -19.60 13.61 -6.46
N GLU A 472 -20.18 14.27 -7.46
CA GLU A 472 -21.53 14.86 -7.36
C GLU A 472 -22.40 14.44 -8.53
N GLY A 473 -23.40 13.59 -8.28
CA GLY A 473 -24.41 13.23 -9.28
C GLY A 473 -25.80 13.76 -8.98
N THR A 474 -26.73 13.67 -9.93
CA THR A 474 -28.16 13.85 -9.62
C THR A 474 -28.70 12.61 -8.92
N ALA A 475 -28.56 11.44 -9.54
CA ALA A 475 -29.08 10.18 -8.99
C ALA A 475 -28.09 9.55 -8.01
N CYS A 476 -26.82 9.47 -8.42
CA CYS A 476 -25.77 8.95 -7.55
C CYS A 476 -24.41 9.61 -7.73
N GLY A 477 -23.64 9.73 -6.64
CA GLY A 477 -22.25 10.16 -6.74
C GLY A 477 -21.43 9.05 -7.40
N VAL A 478 -21.43 7.89 -6.76
CA VAL A 478 -20.79 6.67 -7.24
C VAL A 478 -21.80 5.53 -7.24
N ALA A 479 -21.82 4.73 -8.31
CA ALA A 479 -22.59 3.49 -8.38
C ALA A 479 -21.66 2.32 -8.67
N VAL A 480 -21.80 1.23 -7.91
CA VAL A 480 -21.04 -0.01 -8.03
C VAL A 480 -22.01 -1.17 -8.24
N ARG A 481 -21.72 -2.06 -9.19
CA ARG A 481 -22.63 -3.15 -9.58
C ARG A 481 -21.88 -4.42 -9.98
N ASN A 482 -22.67 -5.46 -10.28
CA ASN A 482 -22.20 -6.77 -10.70
C ASN A 482 -21.20 -7.33 -9.69
N ASP A 483 -20.06 -7.87 -10.11
CA ASP A 483 -19.02 -8.46 -9.28
C ASP A 483 -17.90 -7.47 -8.90
N ALA A 484 -18.11 -6.16 -9.12
CA ALA A 484 -17.10 -5.14 -8.86
C ALA A 484 -16.67 -5.07 -7.39
N GLN A 485 -15.40 -4.75 -7.18
CA GLN A 485 -14.78 -4.57 -5.86
C GLN A 485 -14.41 -3.09 -5.67
N LEU A 486 -15.09 -2.39 -4.76
CA LEU A 486 -14.78 -0.98 -4.45
C LEU A 486 -14.02 -0.85 -3.13
N THR A 487 -12.93 -0.09 -3.13
CA THR A 487 -12.30 0.45 -1.92
C THR A 487 -12.35 1.97 -1.93
N VAL A 488 -12.91 2.57 -0.88
CA VAL A 488 -12.91 4.03 -0.66
C VAL A 488 -12.01 4.33 0.53
N ASN A 489 -10.90 5.00 0.28
CA ASN A 489 -9.98 5.41 1.33
C ASN A 489 -10.44 6.73 1.97
N HIS A 490 -10.67 7.76 1.15
CA HIS A 490 -11.23 9.06 1.55
C HIS A 490 -11.98 9.69 0.37
N GLY A 491 -12.69 10.80 0.60
CA GLY A 491 -13.31 11.59 -0.46
C GLY A 491 -14.62 12.26 -0.02
N TYR A 492 -15.21 13.04 -0.93
CA TYR A 492 -16.55 13.60 -0.79
C TYR A 492 -17.48 12.97 -1.82
N ILE A 493 -18.40 12.09 -1.39
CA ILE A 493 -19.32 11.37 -2.26
C ILE A 493 -20.76 11.84 -1.98
N GLY A 494 -21.32 12.62 -2.90
CA GLY A 494 -22.62 13.26 -2.73
C GLY A 494 -23.51 13.19 -3.97
N SER A 495 -24.82 13.26 -3.78
CA SER A 495 -25.79 13.36 -4.87
C SER A 495 -27.12 13.94 -4.39
N SER A 496 -28.06 14.20 -5.30
CA SER A 496 -29.41 14.64 -4.89
C SER A 496 -30.27 13.48 -4.33
N ASP A 497 -29.93 12.23 -4.65
CA ASP A 497 -30.67 11.04 -4.21
C ASP A 497 -29.80 10.11 -3.36
N THR A 498 -28.91 9.32 -3.96
CA THR A 498 -28.01 8.40 -3.21
C THR A 498 -26.54 8.79 -3.35
N GLY A 499 -25.75 8.91 -2.28
CA GLY A 499 -24.31 9.20 -2.40
C GLY A 499 -23.57 8.07 -3.10
N LEU A 500 -23.55 6.91 -2.46
CA LEU A 500 -22.98 5.66 -2.96
C LEU A 500 -24.08 4.59 -3.08
N TYR A 501 -24.23 4.04 -4.28
CA TYR A 501 -25.10 2.88 -4.55
C TYR A 501 -24.25 1.62 -4.76
N ILE A 502 -24.60 0.53 -4.09
CA ILE A 502 -23.94 -0.78 -4.22
C ILE A 502 -25.00 -1.81 -4.61
N GLY A 503 -24.87 -2.41 -5.78
CA GLY A 503 -25.87 -3.31 -6.36
C GLY A 503 -25.32 -4.64 -6.86
N GLY A 504 -26.20 -5.61 -7.11
CA GLY A 504 -25.84 -6.87 -7.75
C GLY A 504 -25.13 -7.85 -6.80
N SER A 505 -23.85 -8.11 -7.05
CA SER A 505 -22.97 -8.94 -6.21
C SER A 505 -21.71 -8.19 -5.79
N ALA A 506 -21.76 -6.85 -5.83
CA ALA A 506 -20.60 -6.01 -5.62
C ALA A 506 -20.25 -5.95 -4.14
N ASN A 507 -18.94 -5.85 -3.86
CA ASN A 507 -18.41 -5.65 -2.52
C ASN A 507 -17.88 -4.22 -2.38
N ALA A 508 -17.94 -3.68 -1.16
CA ALA A 508 -17.36 -2.39 -0.86
C ALA A 508 -16.66 -2.36 0.50
N VAL A 509 -15.47 -1.76 0.52
CA VAL A 509 -14.73 -1.40 1.74
C VAL A 509 -14.64 0.12 1.80
N ILE A 510 -15.14 0.71 2.89
CA ILE A 510 -15.08 2.14 3.14
C ILE A 510 -14.21 2.37 4.37
N ASN A 511 -12.99 2.88 4.16
CA ASN A 511 -12.07 3.16 5.23
C ASN A 511 -12.44 4.48 5.93
N ASP A 512 -12.74 5.52 5.17
CA ASP A 512 -13.17 6.83 5.67
C ASP A 512 -13.80 7.69 4.54
N GLY A 513 -14.36 8.86 4.88
CA GLY A 513 -14.87 9.82 3.91
C GLY A 513 -16.12 10.59 4.35
N GLU A 514 -16.53 11.55 3.54
CA GLU A 514 -17.73 12.36 3.73
C GLU A 514 -18.78 12.02 2.65
N PHE A 515 -19.85 11.36 3.07
CA PHE A 515 -20.98 10.99 2.22
C PHE A 515 -22.14 11.96 2.48
N ASP A 516 -22.08 13.14 1.87
CA ASP A 516 -23.08 14.19 2.05
C ASP A 516 -23.30 14.98 0.76
N ARG A 517 -24.50 15.56 0.64
CA ARG A 517 -24.75 16.72 -0.21
C ARG A 517 -25.85 17.54 0.46
N TYR A 518 -25.48 18.73 0.93
CA TYR A 518 -26.41 19.66 1.55
C TYR A 518 -26.37 21.02 0.88
N GLU A 519 -27.42 21.34 0.12
CA GLU A 519 -27.58 22.65 -0.50
C GLU A 519 -28.61 23.46 0.29
N THR A 520 -28.15 24.51 0.99
CA THR A 520 -29.04 25.53 1.55
C THR A 520 -29.44 26.50 0.44
N THR A 521 -30.54 26.23 -0.26
CA THR A 521 -31.15 27.25 -1.16
C THR A 521 -32.31 27.96 -0.47
N SER A 522 -32.60 29.19 -0.90
CA SER A 522 -33.59 30.08 -0.29
C SER A 522 -35.06 29.62 -0.39
N SER A 523 -35.35 28.52 -1.09
CA SER A 523 -36.72 28.04 -1.31
C SER A 523 -36.96 26.55 -1.00
N SER A 524 -35.93 25.75 -0.74
CA SER A 524 -36.04 24.40 -0.14
C SER A 524 -34.64 23.87 0.21
N SER A 525 -34.49 23.15 1.33
CA SER A 525 -33.28 22.35 1.56
C SER A 525 -33.32 21.13 0.65
N LYS A 526 -32.58 21.16 -0.47
CA LYS A 526 -32.31 19.95 -1.26
C LYS A 526 -31.14 19.24 -0.58
N SER A 527 -31.42 18.08 -0.02
CA SER A 527 -30.45 17.23 0.64
C SER A 527 -30.50 15.88 -0.04
N GLN A 528 -29.35 15.24 -0.21
CA GLN A 528 -29.22 13.84 -0.58
C GLN A 528 -30.23 13.00 0.23
N ASN A 529 -30.97 12.08 -0.38
CA ASN A 529 -31.91 11.21 0.33
C ASN A 529 -31.17 10.17 1.19
N CYS A 530 -30.21 9.46 0.60
CA CYS A 530 -29.47 8.37 1.22
C CYS A 530 -27.96 8.55 1.04
N ALA A 531 -27.15 8.36 2.09
CA ALA A 531 -25.69 8.43 1.93
C ALA A 531 -25.13 7.19 1.25
N VAL A 532 -25.47 6.00 1.77
CA VAL A 532 -25.11 4.71 1.19
C VAL A 532 -26.35 3.84 1.08
N MET A 533 -26.66 3.38 -0.12
CA MET A 533 -27.72 2.39 -0.36
C MET A 533 -27.08 1.09 -0.87
N MET A 534 -27.41 -0.01 -0.20
CA MET A 534 -26.94 -1.34 -0.57
C MET A 534 -28.13 -2.24 -0.96
N GLU A 535 -28.09 -2.72 -2.19
CA GLU A 535 -28.96 -3.74 -2.78
C GLU A 535 -28.07 -4.78 -3.49
N SER A 536 -27.16 -5.37 -2.72
CA SER A 536 -26.18 -6.33 -3.20
C SER A 536 -26.31 -7.66 -2.48
N SER A 537 -25.79 -8.72 -3.08
CA SER A 537 -25.52 -10.00 -2.42
C SER A 537 -24.10 -10.10 -1.87
N GLY A 538 -23.23 -9.15 -2.21
CA GLY A 538 -21.87 -9.03 -1.70
C GLY A 538 -21.80 -8.36 -0.32
N ASP A 539 -20.57 -8.13 0.13
CA ASP A 539 -20.22 -7.67 1.47
C ASP A 539 -19.94 -6.17 1.52
N LEU A 540 -20.24 -5.57 2.67
CA LEU A 540 -19.93 -4.17 2.97
C LEU A 540 -19.17 -4.07 4.29
N THR A 541 -17.96 -3.52 4.23
CA THR A 541 -17.18 -3.18 5.42
C THR A 541 -17.01 -1.67 5.52
N ILE A 542 -17.38 -1.10 6.68
CA ILE A 542 -17.20 0.32 6.99
C ILE A 542 -16.28 0.42 8.19
N HIS A 543 -15.09 0.99 8.02
CA HIS A 543 -14.17 1.26 9.11
C HIS A 543 -14.48 2.57 9.81
N ASN A 544 -14.75 3.63 9.05
CA ASN A 544 -15.08 4.95 9.56
C ASN A 544 -15.81 5.79 8.49
N GLY A 545 -16.19 7.02 8.85
CA GLY A 545 -16.72 8.03 7.92
C GLY A 545 -17.99 8.70 8.41
N ASN A 546 -18.44 9.68 7.64
CA ASN A 546 -19.62 10.49 7.90
C ASN A 546 -20.67 10.23 6.82
N PHE A 547 -21.83 9.73 7.22
CA PHE A 547 -22.88 9.23 6.31
C PHE A 547 -24.17 9.98 6.53
N TYR A 548 -24.44 10.94 5.66
CA TYR A 548 -25.52 11.89 5.83
C TYR A 548 -26.55 11.83 4.71
N GLY A 549 -27.81 11.62 5.09
CA GLY A 549 -28.94 11.72 4.19
C GLY A 549 -30.14 12.40 4.84
N ALA A 550 -31.02 12.93 4.00
CA ALA A 550 -32.31 13.47 4.39
C ALA A 550 -33.16 12.36 4.99
N LYS A 551 -33.16 11.19 4.36
CA LYS A 551 -33.92 10.03 4.79
C LYS A 551 -33.06 9.07 5.60
N GLN A 552 -31.91 8.64 5.06
CA GLN A 552 -31.02 7.66 5.71
C GLN A 552 -29.54 7.99 5.53
N GLY A 553 -28.73 7.69 6.55
CA GLY A 553 -27.28 7.60 6.39
C GLY A 553 -26.89 6.31 5.67
N LEU A 554 -27.43 5.18 6.13
CA LEU A 554 -27.21 3.86 5.54
C LEU A 554 -28.54 3.13 5.32
N PHE A 555 -28.76 2.65 4.10
CA PHE A 555 -29.94 1.86 3.77
C PHE A 555 -29.55 0.48 3.23
N LEU A 556 -29.82 -0.56 4.01
CA LEU A 556 -29.60 -1.96 3.66
C LEU A 556 -30.91 -2.56 3.15
N LYS A 557 -31.02 -2.76 1.84
CA LYS A 557 -32.15 -3.44 1.18
C LYS A 557 -31.85 -4.92 0.97
N SER A 558 -30.62 -5.25 0.58
CA SER A 558 -30.04 -6.59 0.60
C SER A 558 -28.53 -6.47 0.77
N ALA A 559 -27.93 -7.42 1.49
CA ALA A 559 -26.49 -7.52 1.69
C ALA A 559 -26.11 -8.97 2.04
N GLY A 560 -24.86 -9.37 1.73
CA GLY A 560 -24.21 -10.53 2.31
C GLY A 560 -23.85 -10.27 3.78
N GLN A 561 -22.57 -10.06 4.07
CA GLN A 561 -22.09 -9.61 5.36
C GLN A 561 -21.93 -8.08 5.39
N VAL A 562 -22.47 -7.44 6.44
CA VAL A 562 -22.22 -6.03 6.72
C VAL A 562 -21.47 -5.90 8.03
N THR A 563 -20.29 -5.31 7.99
CA THR A 563 -19.46 -5.06 9.17
C THR A 563 -19.22 -3.56 9.32
N ILE A 564 -19.67 -2.99 10.44
CA ILE A 564 -19.47 -1.58 10.78
C ILE A 564 -18.56 -1.53 12.00
N TRP A 565 -17.32 -1.09 11.79
CA TRP A 565 -16.35 -0.89 12.85
C TRP A 565 -16.57 0.43 13.58
N ASN A 566 -16.85 1.51 12.84
CA ASN A 566 -17.14 2.85 13.35
C ASN A 566 -17.86 3.71 12.30
N GLY A 567 -18.31 4.91 12.69
CA GLY A 567 -18.86 5.92 11.78
C GLY A 567 -19.95 6.78 12.39
N SER A 568 -20.30 7.86 11.68
CA SER A 568 -21.37 8.80 12.03
C SER A 568 -22.47 8.74 10.98
N PHE A 569 -23.62 8.15 11.32
CA PHE A 569 -24.77 8.00 10.43
C PHE A 569 -25.85 9.00 10.85
N LYS A 570 -26.40 9.76 9.89
CA LYS A 570 -27.42 10.77 10.17
C LYS A 570 -28.58 10.79 9.20
N SER A 571 -29.79 10.82 9.76
CA SER A 571 -31.02 11.22 9.06
C SER A 571 -31.36 12.68 9.40
N ARG A 572 -31.54 13.56 8.40
CA ARG A 572 -31.69 15.02 8.60
C ARG A 572 -33.12 15.53 8.48
N ASN A 573 -34.03 14.78 7.87
CA ASN A 573 -35.41 15.21 7.68
C ASN A 573 -36.30 14.61 8.78
N PRO A 574 -37.07 15.41 9.54
CA PRO A 574 -38.02 14.89 10.52
C PRO A 574 -39.43 14.65 9.96
N ARG A 575 -39.67 14.91 8.66
CA ARG A 575 -41.03 15.01 8.11
C ARG A 575 -41.56 13.76 7.39
N GLU A 576 -40.76 12.74 7.11
CA GLU A 576 -41.27 11.51 6.46
C GLU A 576 -41.33 10.33 7.44
N ALA A 577 -42.38 9.53 7.32
CA ALA A 577 -42.47 8.24 8.00
C ALA A 577 -41.43 7.28 7.40
N GLN A 578 -40.79 6.46 8.24
CA GLN A 578 -39.79 5.43 7.86
C GLN A 578 -38.32 5.87 7.71
N GLN A 579 -37.97 7.08 8.17
CA GLN A 579 -36.60 7.58 8.17
C GLN A 579 -35.83 7.13 9.43
N ALA A 580 -34.55 6.79 9.27
CA ALA A 580 -33.60 6.48 10.35
C ALA A 580 -32.16 6.67 9.85
N ALA A 581 -31.21 6.90 10.75
CA ALA A 581 -29.79 6.95 10.38
C ALA A 581 -29.33 5.65 9.71
N MET A 582 -29.79 4.49 10.20
CA MET A 582 -29.65 3.20 9.51
C MET A 582 -31.01 2.52 9.37
N VAL A 583 -31.32 2.02 8.17
CA VAL A 583 -32.51 1.22 7.90
C VAL A 583 -32.10 -0.15 7.38
N ILE A 584 -32.63 -1.21 7.99
CA ILE A 584 -32.39 -2.60 7.60
C ILE A 584 -33.72 -3.23 7.18
N SER A 585 -33.84 -3.55 5.89
CA SER A 585 -35.12 -3.92 5.29
C SER A 585 -35.55 -5.35 5.63
N ASP A 586 -34.58 -6.26 5.76
CA ASP A 586 -34.79 -7.69 5.98
C ASP A 586 -33.76 -8.23 7.00
N MET A 587 -33.97 -7.86 8.26
CA MET A 587 -33.13 -8.29 9.38
C MET A 587 -33.05 -9.80 9.57
N GLU A 588 -34.03 -10.57 9.08
CA GLU A 588 -34.04 -12.03 9.25
C GLU A 588 -33.01 -12.71 8.34
N ASN A 589 -32.67 -12.09 7.20
CA ASN A 589 -31.81 -12.67 6.18
C ASN A 589 -30.47 -11.93 5.99
N MET A 590 -30.22 -10.84 6.73
CA MET A 590 -28.95 -10.10 6.66
C MET A 590 -28.05 -10.38 7.86
N ASN A 591 -26.74 -10.49 7.61
CA ASN A 591 -25.73 -10.62 8.66
C ASN A 591 -25.05 -9.27 8.92
N VAL A 592 -25.60 -8.48 9.85
CA VAL A 592 -25.08 -7.16 10.20
C VAL A 592 -24.36 -7.23 11.54
N THR A 593 -23.13 -6.71 11.61
CA THR A 593 -22.35 -6.59 12.85
C THR A 593 -21.88 -5.15 13.03
N VAL A 594 -22.20 -4.54 14.17
CA VAL A 594 -21.85 -3.16 14.54
C VAL A 594 -21.01 -3.18 15.81
N TYR A 595 -19.75 -2.79 15.71
CA TYR A 595 -18.83 -2.70 16.84
C TYR A 595 -18.86 -1.31 17.50
N ASN A 596 -18.94 -0.25 16.71
CA ASN A 596 -19.03 1.13 17.18
C ASN A 596 -19.81 1.99 16.17
N GLY A 597 -20.39 3.09 16.61
CA GLY A 597 -20.99 4.07 15.73
C GLY A 597 -22.00 5.00 16.41
N THR A 598 -22.20 6.17 15.81
CA THR A 598 -23.26 7.11 16.19
C THR A 598 -24.33 7.14 15.13
N PHE A 599 -25.57 6.87 15.51
CA PHE A 599 -26.75 6.87 14.63
C PHE A 599 -27.71 7.95 15.10
N SER A 600 -27.84 9.03 14.36
CA SER A 600 -28.53 10.25 14.79
C SER A 600 -29.58 10.76 13.79
N GLY A 601 -30.54 11.54 14.25
CA GLY A 601 -31.66 12.01 13.44
C GLY A 601 -32.99 11.53 13.98
N THR A 602 -34.05 11.56 13.18
CA THR A 602 -35.41 11.17 13.61
C THR A 602 -35.47 9.82 14.33
N THR A 603 -34.63 8.88 13.88
CA THR A 603 -34.42 7.58 14.50
C THR A 603 -32.98 7.14 14.27
N GLY A 604 -32.37 6.42 15.22
CA GLY A 604 -31.06 5.82 15.09
C GLY A 604 -31.06 4.64 14.11
N ILE A 605 -31.57 3.49 14.55
CA ILE A 605 -31.66 2.27 13.74
C ILE A 605 -33.11 1.83 13.62
N ARG A 606 -33.52 1.42 12.41
CA ARG A 606 -34.86 0.92 12.12
C ARG A 606 -34.82 -0.38 11.32
N SER A 607 -35.78 -1.28 11.61
CA SER A 607 -36.07 -2.46 10.80
C SER A 607 -37.57 -2.59 10.50
N ASN A 608 -37.90 -3.34 9.45
CA ASN A 608 -39.28 -3.71 9.12
C ASN A 608 -39.84 -4.81 10.03
N VAL A 609 -38.96 -5.57 10.70
CA VAL A 609 -39.31 -6.57 11.70
C VAL A 609 -38.76 -6.15 13.06
N LYS A 610 -39.32 -6.70 14.14
CA LYS A 610 -38.74 -6.49 15.46
C LYS A 610 -37.39 -7.21 15.54
N PHE A 611 -36.43 -6.56 16.16
CA PHE A 611 -35.12 -7.14 16.42
C PHE A 611 -34.59 -6.64 17.75
N SER A 612 -33.61 -7.36 18.28
CA SER A 612 -32.86 -6.98 19.47
C SER A 612 -31.56 -6.31 19.04
N LEU A 613 -31.10 -5.26 19.73
CA LEU A 613 -29.80 -4.67 19.38
C LEU A 613 -28.67 -5.69 19.42
N LYS A 614 -28.70 -6.65 20.35
CA LYS A 614 -27.72 -7.76 20.40
C LYS A 614 -27.59 -8.53 19.08
N ASP A 615 -28.64 -8.61 18.27
CA ASP A 615 -28.64 -9.41 17.04
C ASP A 615 -27.70 -8.82 15.98
N ILE A 616 -27.38 -7.52 16.11
CA ILE A 616 -26.43 -6.79 15.26
C ILE A 616 -25.09 -6.51 15.94
N LEU A 617 -24.82 -7.11 17.10
CA LEU A 617 -23.56 -6.93 17.82
C LEU A 617 -22.62 -8.12 17.62
N PRO A 618 -21.30 -7.93 17.84
CA PRO A 618 -20.34 -9.03 17.86
C PRO A 618 -20.81 -10.10 18.85
N ASP A 619 -20.57 -11.38 18.54
CA ASP A 619 -20.92 -12.57 19.34
C ASP A 619 -22.41 -12.79 19.67
N LYS A 620 -23.31 -11.88 19.25
CA LYS A 620 -24.76 -11.87 19.52
C LYS A 620 -25.16 -11.86 21.01
N ASN A 621 -24.20 -11.82 21.92
CA ASN A 621 -24.39 -11.69 23.36
C ASN A 621 -24.12 -10.25 23.81
N GLY A 622 -23.40 -9.46 23.01
CA GLY A 622 -23.11 -8.06 23.28
C GLY A 622 -22.11 -7.87 24.42
N ASN A 623 -21.22 -8.84 24.63
CA ASN A 623 -20.26 -8.78 25.74
C ASN A 623 -19.34 -7.55 25.63
N GLY A 624 -19.38 -6.70 26.66
CA GLY A 624 -18.63 -5.45 26.68
C GLY A 624 -19.07 -4.45 25.61
N MET A 625 -20.30 -4.57 25.11
CA MET A 625 -20.97 -3.58 24.27
C MET A 625 -21.90 -2.72 25.13
N LYS A 626 -22.03 -1.44 24.78
CA LYS A 626 -23.02 -0.54 25.33
C LYS A 626 -23.80 0.14 24.21
N ALA A 627 -25.11 0.26 24.43
CA ALA A 627 -25.98 1.07 23.59
C ALA A 627 -26.61 2.18 24.44
N MET A 628 -26.56 3.42 23.96
CA MET A 628 -27.09 4.60 24.63
C MET A 628 -28.09 5.33 23.72
N ASP A 629 -29.33 5.50 24.20
CA ASP A 629 -30.35 6.37 23.60
C ASP A 629 -30.28 7.75 24.28
N ASN A 630 -29.89 8.79 23.54
CA ASN A 630 -29.69 10.14 24.08
C ASN A 630 -28.83 10.19 25.36
N GLY A 631 -27.84 9.31 25.46
CA GLY A 631 -26.97 9.18 26.63
C GLY A 631 -27.51 8.30 27.77
N VAL A 632 -28.69 7.70 27.62
CA VAL A 632 -29.27 6.75 28.57
C VAL A 632 -29.03 5.33 28.08
N GLY A 633 -28.46 4.46 28.92
CA GLY A 633 -28.21 3.06 28.57
C GLY A 633 -29.50 2.28 28.26
N ILE A 634 -29.47 1.46 27.21
CA ILE A 634 -30.57 0.59 26.78
C ILE A 634 -30.21 -0.88 27.04
N ASP A 635 -31.20 -1.69 27.42
CA ASP A 635 -31.05 -3.14 27.45
C ASP A 635 -30.98 -3.71 26.02
N LEU A 636 -29.85 -4.35 25.70
CA LEU A 636 -29.53 -4.92 24.39
C LEU A 636 -30.48 -6.06 23.98
N ASN A 637 -31.22 -6.66 24.93
CA ASN A 637 -32.20 -7.72 24.70
C ASN A 637 -33.61 -7.21 24.37
N THR A 638 -33.83 -5.89 24.45
CA THR A 638 -35.13 -5.30 24.14
C THR A 638 -35.45 -5.53 22.66
N GLU A 639 -36.63 -6.06 22.34
CA GLU A 639 -37.10 -6.17 20.96
C GLU A 639 -37.90 -4.93 20.54
N ALA A 640 -37.46 -4.25 19.49
CA ALA A 640 -38.15 -3.09 18.94
C ALA A 640 -38.02 -3.04 17.41
N PHE A 641 -38.87 -2.24 16.77
CA PHE A 641 -38.69 -1.88 15.36
C PHE A 641 -37.65 -0.77 15.17
N ILE A 642 -37.41 -0.01 16.24
CA ILE A 642 -36.68 1.27 16.24
C ILE A 642 -35.86 1.36 17.52
N PHE A 643 -34.61 1.80 17.41
CA PHE A 643 -33.74 2.21 18.53
C PHE A 643 -33.15 3.60 18.29
N GLY A 644 -33.03 4.40 19.36
CA GLY A 644 -32.51 5.77 19.29
C GLY A 644 -33.55 6.77 18.81
N GLU A 645 -34.37 7.29 19.70
CA GLU A 645 -35.16 8.49 19.36
C GLU A 645 -34.20 9.69 19.36
N ASN A 646 -33.93 10.35 18.23
CA ASN A 646 -32.90 11.41 18.08
C ASN A 646 -31.45 10.91 17.97
N ARG A 647 -30.98 10.04 18.87
CA ARG A 647 -29.59 9.57 18.87
C ARG A 647 -29.41 8.23 19.56
N LEU A 648 -28.90 7.25 18.83
CA LEU A 648 -28.31 6.02 19.35
C LEU A 648 -26.79 6.09 19.24
N THR A 649 -26.08 5.67 20.28
CA THR A 649 -24.65 5.39 20.23
C THR A 649 -24.44 3.94 20.59
N ILE A 650 -23.79 3.17 19.72
CA ILE A 650 -23.32 1.82 20.01
C ILE A 650 -21.82 1.94 20.19
N GLU A 651 -21.29 1.45 21.30
CA GLU A 651 -19.86 1.48 21.56
C GLU A 651 -19.38 0.16 22.15
N LYS A 652 -18.19 -0.25 21.73
CA LYS A 652 -17.43 -1.28 22.41
C LYS A 652 -16.77 -0.67 23.64
N SER A 653 -17.22 -1.05 24.83
CA SER A 653 -16.79 -0.43 26.08
C SER A 653 -15.67 -1.19 26.81
N VAL A 654 -15.56 -2.49 26.56
CA VAL A 654 -14.37 -3.31 26.86
C VAL A 654 -13.65 -3.58 25.55
N PRO A 655 -12.36 -3.26 25.38
CA PRO A 655 -11.75 -3.34 24.07
C PRO A 655 -11.70 -4.78 23.53
N ILE A 656 -11.71 -4.91 22.20
CA ILE A 656 -11.35 -6.16 21.51
C ILE A 656 -10.08 -5.89 20.73
N ILE A 657 -9.09 -6.75 20.92
CA ILE A 657 -7.90 -6.78 20.07
C ILE A 657 -8.29 -7.44 18.76
N THR A 658 -8.23 -6.67 17.68
CA THR A 658 -8.47 -7.15 16.31
C THR A 658 -7.19 -7.62 15.64
N LYS A 659 -6.04 -7.15 16.14
CA LYS A 659 -4.70 -7.49 15.67
C LYS A 659 -3.72 -7.51 16.84
N GLN A 660 -3.01 -8.62 16.99
CA GLN A 660 -2.03 -8.81 18.07
C GLN A 660 -0.65 -8.25 17.68
N PRO A 661 0.17 -7.81 18.66
CA PRO A 661 1.58 -7.56 18.40
C PRO A 661 2.30 -8.84 18.00
N GLN A 662 3.25 -8.70 17.07
CA GLN A 662 4.08 -9.79 16.55
C GLN A 662 5.49 -9.68 17.12
N ASP A 663 6.21 -10.79 17.12
CA ASP A 663 7.63 -10.85 17.48
C ASP A 663 8.47 -10.02 16.50
N VAL A 664 9.59 -9.49 16.96
CA VAL A 664 10.54 -8.73 16.12
C VAL A 664 11.89 -9.42 16.10
N THR A 665 12.48 -9.53 14.91
CA THR A 665 13.85 -10.04 14.73
C THR A 665 14.70 -8.98 14.08
N LEU A 666 15.73 -8.50 14.78
CA LEU A 666 16.55 -7.37 14.32
C LEU A 666 17.97 -7.43 14.86
N ILE A 667 18.88 -6.76 14.16
CA ILE A 667 20.27 -6.60 14.61
C ILE A 667 20.30 -5.48 15.65
N SER A 668 21.06 -5.69 16.73
CA SER A 668 21.27 -4.64 17.73
C SER A 668 21.79 -3.33 17.11
N GLY A 669 21.21 -2.21 17.54
CA GLY A 669 21.38 -0.88 16.99
C GLY A 669 20.25 -0.45 16.04
N ASN A 670 19.43 -1.39 15.55
CA ASN A 670 18.25 -1.07 14.73
C ASN A 670 17.04 -0.74 15.61
N ASP A 671 16.00 -0.20 14.99
CA ASP A 671 14.76 0.15 15.67
C ASP A 671 13.80 -1.05 15.73
N ALA A 672 13.13 -1.24 16.87
CA ALA A 672 12.05 -2.22 17.04
C ALA A 672 10.68 -1.55 16.97
N ARG A 673 9.70 -2.26 16.42
CA ARG A 673 8.32 -1.81 16.35
C ARG A 673 7.35 -2.90 16.79
N PHE A 674 6.41 -2.56 17.67
CA PHE A 674 5.27 -3.41 18.00
C PHE A 674 3.98 -2.65 17.73
N SER A 675 2.94 -3.34 17.30
CA SER A 675 1.65 -2.71 17.02
C SER A 675 0.49 -3.57 17.46
N VAL A 676 -0.58 -2.93 17.88
CA VAL A 676 -1.84 -3.57 18.21
C VAL A 676 -2.98 -2.79 17.55
N GLU A 677 -4.02 -3.47 17.08
CA GLU A 677 -5.27 -2.80 16.75
C GLU A 677 -6.35 -3.28 17.71
N ALA A 678 -7.10 -2.33 18.24
CA ALA A 678 -8.19 -2.63 19.13
C ALA A 678 -9.35 -1.65 18.96
N ILE A 679 -10.57 -2.19 18.97
CA ILE A 679 -11.78 -1.38 19.02
C ILE A 679 -12.12 -1.07 20.47
N GLY A 680 -12.63 0.13 20.73
CA GLY A 680 -13.08 0.50 22.08
C GLY A 680 -11.92 0.83 23.03
N ALA A 681 -10.70 0.91 22.48
CA ALA A 681 -9.52 1.38 23.18
C ALA A 681 -9.66 2.87 23.50
N VAL A 682 -9.36 3.21 24.75
CA VAL A 682 -9.28 4.59 25.28
C VAL A 682 -7.82 4.93 25.58
N ARG A 683 -7.03 3.94 26.01
CA ARG A 683 -5.61 4.09 26.33
C ARG A 683 -4.86 2.78 26.06
N TYR A 684 -3.61 2.89 25.64
CA TYR A 684 -2.66 1.79 25.55
C TYR A 684 -1.58 1.99 26.62
N GLU A 685 -1.03 0.89 27.14
CA GLU A 685 0.08 0.91 28.09
C GLU A 685 1.00 -0.26 27.76
N TRP A 686 2.13 0.02 27.11
CA TRP A 686 3.13 -0.98 26.77
C TRP A 686 4.06 -1.25 27.95
N GLU A 687 4.37 -2.53 28.16
CA GLU A 687 5.27 -2.98 29.22
C GLU A 687 6.29 -3.96 28.65
N ILE A 688 7.54 -3.86 29.11
CA ILE A 688 8.64 -4.78 28.76
C ILE A 688 9.03 -5.55 30.01
N PHE A 689 9.29 -6.84 29.87
CA PHE A 689 9.66 -7.73 30.97
C PHE A 689 10.63 -8.82 30.50
N ASP A 690 11.21 -9.54 31.46
CA ASP A 690 12.15 -10.64 31.19
C ASP A 690 11.40 -11.95 30.89
N VAL A 691 11.79 -12.66 29.83
CA VAL A 691 11.19 -13.94 29.44
C VAL A 691 11.56 -15.05 30.43
N GLU A 692 12.75 -14.98 31.03
CA GLU A 692 13.26 -16.04 31.90
C GLU A 692 12.66 -16.00 33.32
N ASP A 693 11.95 -14.93 33.68
CA ASP A 693 11.28 -14.78 34.98
C ASP A 693 9.96 -14.00 34.86
N GLU A 694 8.88 -14.70 34.49
CA GLU A 694 7.51 -14.16 34.43
C GLU A 694 6.99 -13.64 35.80
N THR A 695 7.74 -13.82 36.89
CA THR A 695 7.39 -13.28 38.22
C THR A 695 8.01 -11.91 38.51
N GLN A 696 8.94 -11.43 37.66
CA GLN A 696 9.44 -10.06 37.76
C GLN A 696 8.40 -9.03 37.34
N GLN A 697 8.41 -7.88 38.03
CA GLN A 697 7.65 -6.72 37.59
C GLN A 697 8.24 -6.18 36.27
N PRO A 698 7.40 -5.64 35.38
CA PRO A 698 7.89 -4.97 34.18
C PRO A 698 8.95 -3.90 34.48
N TYR A 699 9.88 -3.72 33.55
CA TYR A 699 10.92 -2.71 33.66
C TYR A 699 10.33 -1.30 33.65
N SER A 700 10.93 -0.39 34.44
CA SER A 700 10.51 1.01 34.44
C SER A 700 10.85 1.68 33.10
N ARG A 701 10.11 2.74 32.75
CA ARG A 701 10.35 3.51 31.53
C ARG A 701 11.79 4.05 31.47
N GLU A 702 12.33 4.48 32.61
CA GLU A 702 13.71 4.96 32.71
C GLU A 702 14.74 3.86 32.42
N THR A 703 14.45 2.63 32.84
CA THR A 703 15.32 1.47 32.59
C THR A 703 15.35 1.13 31.11
N VAL A 704 14.18 1.12 30.45
CA VAL A 704 14.07 0.89 29.01
C VAL A 704 14.81 1.99 28.24
N LEU A 705 14.57 3.26 28.58
CA LEU A 705 15.20 4.41 27.92
C LEU A 705 16.72 4.50 28.11
N ALA A 706 17.28 3.85 29.13
CA ALA A 706 18.73 3.77 29.31
C ALA A 706 19.42 2.84 28.29
N HIS A 707 18.65 1.98 27.62
CA HIS A 707 19.16 0.93 26.72
C HIS A 707 18.71 1.11 25.27
N CYS A 708 18.10 2.25 24.96
CA CYS A 708 17.76 2.66 23.60
C CYS A 708 18.02 4.15 23.39
N SER A 709 18.04 4.58 22.14
CA SER A 709 18.16 6.01 21.80
C SER A 709 16.87 6.81 22.02
N GLY A 710 15.73 6.12 22.15
CA GLY A 710 14.44 6.72 22.48
C GLY A 710 13.27 5.77 22.22
N VAL A 711 12.06 6.24 22.51
CA VAL A 711 10.80 5.59 22.09
C VAL A 711 9.82 6.65 21.60
N ASN A 712 8.86 6.28 20.77
CA ASN A 712 7.80 7.20 20.35
C ASN A 712 6.85 7.53 21.53
N SER A 713 6.23 6.52 22.12
CA SER A 713 5.27 6.63 23.22
C SER A 713 4.96 5.24 23.77
N PHE A 714 4.87 5.12 25.10
CA PHE A 714 4.35 3.90 25.75
C PHE A 714 2.81 3.83 25.73
N GLU A 715 2.13 4.85 25.20
CA GLU A 715 0.69 5.05 25.39
C GLU A 715 -0.13 5.05 24.09
N GLU A 716 0.50 4.66 22.99
CA GLU A 716 -0.11 4.60 21.66
C GLU A 716 -0.34 3.15 21.20
N SER A 717 -1.12 2.96 20.13
CA SER A 717 -1.37 1.64 19.55
C SER A 717 -0.12 1.05 18.86
N THR A 718 0.89 1.88 18.59
CA THR A 718 2.22 1.47 18.14
C THR A 718 3.26 1.83 19.19
N PHE A 719 4.15 0.89 19.50
CA PHE A 719 5.31 1.10 20.33
C PHE A 719 6.60 0.93 19.52
N GLN A 720 7.27 2.05 19.25
CA GLN A 720 8.53 2.13 18.52
C GLN A 720 9.67 2.38 19.51
N ILE A 721 10.73 1.60 19.40
CA ILE A 721 11.96 1.73 20.19
C ILE A 721 13.11 1.99 19.22
N TYR A 722 13.77 3.14 19.38
CA TYR A 722 14.83 3.58 18.49
C TYR A 722 16.19 3.10 19.00
N GLY A 723 17.01 2.48 18.15
CA GLY A 723 18.38 2.06 18.48
C GLY A 723 18.43 1.06 19.64
N VAL A 724 17.87 -0.13 19.43
CA VAL A 724 17.74 -1.20 20.42
C VAL A 724 19.10 -1.86 20.72
N SER A 725 19.61 -1.74 21.94
CA SER A 725 20.87 -2.38 22.35
C SER A 725 20.70 -3.89 22.61
N SER A 726 21.82 -4.59 22.84
CA SER A 726 21.81 -6.02 23.17
C SER A 726 21.03 -6.36 24.45
N TRP A 727 20.80 -5.37 25.34
CA TRP A 727 20.03 -5.54 26.58
C TRP A 727 18.61 -6.11 26.37
N PHE A 728 18.01 -5.86 25.20
CA PHE A 728 16.69 -6.39 24.85
C PHE A 728 16.68 -7.89 24.53
N MET A 729 17.84 -8.54 24.49
CA MET A 729 17.92 -10.00 24.37
C MET A 729 17.16 -10.68 25.53
N ASN A 730 16.39 -11.72 25.18
CA ASN A 730 15.51 -12.45 26.09
C ASN A 730 14.47 -11.57 26.81
N LYS A 731 14.09 -10.44 26.21
CA LYS A 731 12.98 -9.61 26.68
C LYS A 731 11.75 -9.85 25.83
N ALA A 732 10.60 -9.51 26.39
CA ALA A 732 9.33 -9.53 25.69
C ALA A 732 8.48 -8.34 26.11
N VAL A 733 7.43 -8.13 25.35
CA VAL A 733 6.54 -6.99 25.47
C VAL A 733 5.09 -7.44 25.32
N HIS A 734 4.21 -6.79 26.06
CA HIS A 734 2.76 -6.84 25.83
C HIS A 734 2.18 -5.42 25.95
N VAL A 735 0.92 -5.27 25.56
CA VAL A 735 0.18 -4.03 25.74
C VAL A 735 -1.09 -4.25 26.52
N TRP A 736 -1.27 -3.43 27.54
CA TRP A 736 -2.52 -3.27 28.24
C TRP A 736 -3.40 -2.25 27.52
N ILE A 737 -4.54 -2.69 27.02
CA ILE A 737 -5.49 -1.85 26.31
C ILE A 737 -6.69 -1.61 27.21
N LYS A 738 -6.87 -0.35 27.61
CA LYS A 738 -7.95 0.07 28.49
C LYS A 738 -9.08 0.68 27.69
N GLY A 739 -10.29 0.18 27.88
CA GLY A 739 -11.53 0.79 27.42
C GLY A 739 -12.26 1.52 28.54
N LYS A 740 -13.51 1.90 28.29
CA LYS A 740 -14.33 2.63 29.26
C LYS A 740 -14.71 1.79 30.49
N ASP A 741 -14.96 0.49 30.32
CA ASP A 741 -15.46 -0.39 31.39
C ASP A 741 -14.57 -1.60 31.70
N GLY A 742 -13.38 -1.67 31.12
CA GLY A 742 -12.48 -2.79 31.34
C GLY A 742 -11.21 -2.67 30.52
N SER A 743 -10.33 -3.64 30.65
CA SER A 743 -9.11 -3.75 29.87
C SER A 743 -8.97 -5.15 29.28
N VAL A 744 -8.16 -5.24 28.22
CA VAL A 744 -7.68 -6.49 27.64
C VAL A 744 -6.17 -6.37 27.48
N THR A 745 -5.46 -7.46 27.69
CA THR A 745 -4.01 -7.54 27.47
C THR A 745 -3.77 -8.27 26.16
N SER A 746 -2.81 -7.81 25.38
CA SER A 746 -2.36 -8.53 24.19
C SER A 746 -1.71 -9.86 24.54
N HIS A 747 -1.46 -10.66 23.52
CA HIS A 747 -0.45 -11.70 23.63
C HIS A 747 0.94 -11.06 23.80
N THR A 748 1.87 -11.88 24.29
CA THR A 748 3.28 -11.52 24.41
C THR A 748 3.95 -11.56 23.05
N ALA A 749 4.70 -10.51 22.74
CA ALA A 749 5.58 -10.43 21.57
C ALA A 749 7.05 -10.38 22.03
N TYR A 750 7.92 -11.09 21.34
CA TYR A 750 9.30 -11.33 21.75
C TYR A 750 10.31 -10.46 20.96
N PHE A 751 11.41 -10.10 21.64
CA PHE A 751 12.59 -9.51 21.00
C PHE A 751 13.58 -10.61 20.63
N ASN A 752 13.74 -10.87 19.34
CA ASN A 752 14.76 -11.76 18.78
C ASN A 752 15.97 -10.93 18.32
N ILE A 753 16.79 -10.47 19.27
CA ILE A 753 17.94 -9.61 18.98
C ILE A 753 19.12 -10.44 18.47
N ILE A 754 19.58 -10.11 17.26
CA ILE A 754 20.82 -10.63 16.68
C ILE A 754 21.96 -9.68 17.05
N VAL A 755 22.91 -10.16 17.84
CA VAL A 755 24.08 -9.36 18.22
C VAL A 755 25.27 -9.77 17.36
N LYS A 756 25.99 -8.77 16.83
CA LYS A 756 27.23 -8.96 16.07
C LYS A 756 28.39 -8.37 16.87
N PRO A 757 29.61 -8.92 16.78
CA PRO A 757 30.78 -8.32 17.43
C PRO A 757 30.97 -6.86 16.95
N PRO A 758 31.43 -5.94 17.81
CA PRO A 758 31.71 -4.57 17.40
C PRO A 758 32.68 -4.56 16.22
N ALA A 759 32.38 -3.75 15.20
CA ALA A 759 33.22 -3.62 14.01
C ALA A 759 33.61 -2.16 13.78
N GLU A 760 34.87 -1.94 13.47
CA GLU A 760 35.43 -0.62 13.23
C GLU A 760 34.96 -0.04 11.89
N VAL A 761 34.47 1.21 11.89
CA VAL A 761 34.17 1.95 10.65
C VAL A 761 35.26 2.97 10.35
N SER A 762 35.74 3.66 11.39
CA SER A 762 36.87 4.59 11.25
C SER A 762 37.66 4.73 12.55
N GLN A 763 38.92 5.09 12.40
CA GLN A 763 39.82 5.38 13.52
C GLN A 763 39.74 6.83 13.99
N LEU A 764 40.15 7.06 15.24
CA LEU A 764 40.36 8.41 15.75
C LEU A 764 41.47 9.12 14.97
N LYS A 765 41.32 10.44 14.81
CA LYS A 765 42.32 11.30 14.16
C LYS A 765 42.99 12.20 15.18
N ASN A 766 44.26 12.51 14.92
CA ASN A 766 44.97 13.55 15.65
C ASN A 766 44.27 14.90 15.47
N VAL A 767 44.33 15.73 16.50
CA VAL A 767 43.70 17.07 16.48
C VAL A 767 44.75 18.13 16.78
N ILE A 768 44.67 19.25 16.06
CA ILE A 768 45.41 20.46 16.37
C ILE A 768 44.43 21.52 16.87
N VAL A 769 44.65 22.01 18.08
CA VAL A 769 43.76 22.98 18.73
C VAL A 769 44.58 24.15 19.27
N ALA A 770 44.11 25.37 19.06
CA ALA A 770 44.74 26.55 19.66
C ALA A 770 44.53 26.56 21.19
N PRO A 771 45.45 27.13 21.99
CA PRO A 771 45.25 27.29 23.43
C PRO A 771 43.91 27.96 23.76
N GLY A 772 43.13 27.37 24.66
CA GLY A 772 41.78 27.79 25.04
C GLY A 772 40.67 27.40 24.05
N GLY A 773 41.00 26.67 22.97
CA GLY A 773 40.04 26.18 21.98
C GLY A 773 39.24 24.95 22.43
N THR A 774 38.29 24.55 21.59
CA THR A 774 37.45 23.35 21.77
C THR A 774 37.78 22.34 20.69
N THR A 775 37.87 21.06 21.04
CA THR A 775 38.07 19.95 20.09
C THR A 775 37.17 18.77 20.44
N PHE A 776 36.96 17.85 19.50
CA PHE A 776 36.17 16.64 19.72
C PHE A 776 36.81 15.43 19.05
N PHE A 777 36.48 14.24 19.57
CA PHE A 777 36.85 12.93 19.03
C PHE A 777 35.58 12.11 18.87
N THR A 778 35.42 11.46 17.71
CA THR A 778 34.28 10.58 17.44
C THR A 778 34.83 9.25 16.97
N PHE A 779 34.41 8.16 17.62
CA PHE A 779 34.78 6.80 17.21
C PHE A 779 33.60 6.12 16.52
N GLU A 780 33.67 6.03 15.19
CA GLU A 780 32.61 5.41 14.39
C GLU A 780 32.79 3.89 14.36
N THR A 781 31.79 3.17 14.83
CA THR A 781 31.75 1.71 14.88
C THR A 781 30.36 1.20 14.50
N LEU A 782 30.30 -0.04 14.03
CA LEU A 782 29.06 -0.81 13.90
C LEU A 782 28.90 -1.71 15.14
N TYR A 783 27.65 -1.87 15.58
CA TYR A 783 27.23 -2.84 16.59
C TYR A 783 27.75 -2.63 18.02
N ALA A 784 28.41 -1.51 18.32
CA ALA A 784 28.79 -1.17 19.69
C ALA A 784 27.64 -0.46 20.43
N ASP A 785 27.39 -0.91 21.67
CA ASP A 785 26.34 -0.38 22.55
C ASP A 785 26.90 0.65 23.55
N GLU A 786 28.17 0.49 23.94
CA GLU A 786 28.81 1.33 24.95
C GLU A 786 30.20 1.79 24.46
N PHE A 787 30.55 3.03 24.81
CA PHE A 787 31.83 3.67 24.47
C PHE A 787 32.49 4.20 25.74
N ARG A 788 33.72 3.73 25.99
CA ARG A 788 34.53 4.13 27.13
C ARG A 788 35.76 4.86 26.64
N TRP A 789 35.92 6.11 27.07
CA TRP A 789 37.03 6.96 26.65
C TRP A 789 38.15 6.94 27.68
N TYR A 790 39.39 7.02 27.20
CA TYR A 790 40.59 6.94 28.02
C TYR A 790 41.66 7.94 27.56
N PHE A 791 42.40 8.48 28.52
CA PHE A 791 43.65 9.21 28.30
C PHE A 791 44.83 8.32 28.70
N THR A 792 45.96 8.42 28.01
CA THR A 792 47.07 7.48 28.20
C THR A 792 48.04 7.92 29.29
N ASN A 793 48.31 9.21 29.43
CA ASN A 793 49.30 9.67 30.41
C ASN A 793 48.70 10.07 31.76
N TYR A 794 47.37 9.98 31.92
CA TYR A 794 46.66 10.35 33.15
C TYR A 794 45.60 9.30 33.50
N GLU A 795 45.60 8.85 34.76
CA GLU A 795 44.48 8.06 35.31
C GLU A 795 43.28 8.99 35.55
N TRP A 796 42.08 8.52 35.18
CA TRP A 796 40.81 9.29 35.25
C TRP A 796 40.55 9.91 36.62
N ASP A 797 41.07 9.26 37.67
CA ASP A 797 40.95 9.60 39.08
C ASP A 797 41.82 10.82 39.50
N GLN A 798 42.73 11.31 38.64
CA GLN A 798 43.56 12.50 38.88
C GLN A 798 43.03 13.79 38.25
N ILE A 799 41.90 13.73 37.53
CA ILE A 799 41.24 14.91 36.95
C ILE A 799 40.27 15.50 38.01
N ASP A 800 40.83 16.05 39.08
CA ASP A 800 40.05 16.67 40.18
C ASP A 800 39.66 18.13 39.82
N ASN A 801 38.64 18.21 38.96
CA ASN A 801 37.43 19.07 38.94
C ASN A 801 37.33 20.53 39.47
N GLU A 802 38.38 21.33 39.70
CA GLU A 802 38.13 22.78 39.97
C GLU A 802 38.86 23.83 39.10
N GLU A 803 39.85 23.48 38.26
CA GLU A 803 40.43 24.48 37.31
C GLU A 803 40.84 23.95 35.92
N LEU A 804 40.60 22.70 35.56
CA LEU A 804 41.06 22.12 34.29
C LEU A 804 40.00 21.18 33.67
N LEU A 805 39.45 21.61 32.52
CA LEU A 805 38.44 20.99 31.64
C LEU A 805 36.95 21.13 32.04
N GLU A 806 36.18 21.78 31.17
CA GLU A 806 34.84 21.28 30.86
C GLU A 806 35.00 20.23 29.77
N TYR A 807 34.42 19.03 29.94
CA TYR A 807 34.30 18.02 28.89
C TYR A 807 32.86 17.52 28.82
N LYS A 808 32.46 17.03 27.65
CA LYS A 808 31.15 16.40 27.44
C LYS A 808 31.34 15.12 26.65
N CYS A 809 30.77 14.02 27.12
CA CYS A 809 30.73 12.74 26.42
C CYS A 809 29.26 12.37 26.17
N ASP A 810 28.91 12.03 24.92
CA ASP A 810 27.60 11.50 24.54
C ASP A 810 27.67 10.00 24.17
N GLY A 811 28.69 9.30 24.68
CA GLY A 811 29.04 7.94 24.30
C GLY A 811 29.94 7.97 23.07
N ARG A 812 29.37 8.23 21.89
CA ARG A 812 30.11 8.16 20.61
C ARG A 812 31.12 9.29 20.40
N THR A 813 30.87 10.46 20.98
CA THR A 813 31.72 11.65 20.83
C THR A 813 32.18 12.17 22.19
N LEU A 814 33.49 12.37 22.31
CA LEU A 814 34.12 13.09 23.40
C LEU A 814 34.46 14.51 22.97
N THR A 815 33.91 15.51 23.65
CA THR A 815 34.22 16.93 23.43
C THR A 815 35.04 17.49 24.59
N LEU A 816 36.14 18.17 24.27
CA LEU A 816 37.02 18.87 25.22
C LEU A 816 36.92 20.37 24.99
N TYR A 817 36.60 21.13 26.04
CA TYR A 817 36.51 22.58 26.01
C TYR A 817 37.72 23.22 26.71
N ASN A 818 38.10 24.42 26.26
CA ASN A 818 39.15 25.23 26.88
C ASN A 818 40.50 24.50 27.03
N VAL A 819 40.97 23.86 25.95
CA VAL A 819 42.19 23.02 25.95
C VAL A 819 43.44 23.88 26.21
N SER A 820 44.15 23.64 27.32
CA SER A 820 45.40 24.33 27.68
C SER A 820 46.65 23.60 27.18
N GLU A 821 47.82 24.24 27.25
CA GLU A 821 49.12 23.65 26.85
C GLU A 821 49.47 22.36 27.62
N PHE A 822 48.82 22.11 28.76
CA PHE A 822 48.92 20.86 29.50
C PHE A 822 48.59 19.62 28.66
N TRP A 823 47.70 19.75 27.68
CA TRP A 823 47.23 18.64 26.84
C TRP A 823 48.12 18.36 25.63
N ASP A 824 49.17 19.17 25.39
CA ASP A 824 50.03 18.96 24.23
C ASP A 824 50.78 17.63 24.30
N GLY A 825 50.54 16.76 23.32
CA GLY A 825 51.11 15.42 23.25
C GLY A 825 50.33 14.35 24.04
N GLU A 826 49.22 14.71 24.69
CA GLU A 826 48.33 13.71 25.31
C GLU A 826 47.68 12.83 24.24
N THR A 827 47.40 11.56 24.58
CA THR A 827 46.75 10.65 23.63
C THR A 827 45.46 10.07 24.16
N VAL A 828 44.42 10.14 23.34
CA VAL A 828 43.06 9.70 23.60
C VAL A 828 42.77 8.41 22.82
N TYR A 829 42.09 7.46 23.46
CA TYR A 829 41.54 6.29 22.78
C TYR A 829 40.18 5.90 23.36
N CYS A 830 39.43 5.09 22.62
CA CYS A 830 38.10 4.65 23.00
C CYS A 830 37.96 3.13 22.87
N ASP A 831 37.41 2.49 23.90
CA ASP A 831 36.92 1.11 23.80
C ASP A 831 35.43 1.15 23.45
N ALA A 832 35.07 0.56 22.32
CA ALA A 832 33.69 0.35 21.90
C ALA A 832 33.32 -1.12 22.14
N LEU A 833 32.26 -1.38 22.91
CA LEU A 833 31.92 -2.72 23.36
C LEU A 833 30.43 -3.04 23.28
N ASN A 834 30.15 -4.34 23.24
CA ASN A 834 28.84 -4.94 23.48
C ASN A 834 29.04 -6.26 24.23
N GLU A 835 27.96 -7.04 24.40
CA GLU A 835 28.00 -8.33 25.10
C GLU A 835 28.88 -9.42 24.45
N LEU A 836 29.21 -9.31 23.15
CA LEU A 836 30.05 -10.28 22.43
C LEU A 836 31.55 -9.91 22.47
N GLY A 837 31.90 -8.69 22.86
CA GLY A 837 33.29 -8.27 22.98
C GLY A 837 33.50 -6.77 22.85
N SER A 838 34.76 -6.39 22.64
CA SER A 838 35.18 -4.99 22.52
C SER A 838 36.20 -4.82 21.40
N ILE A 839 36.17 -3.65 20.75
CA ILE A 839 37.25 -3.15 19.89
C ILE A 839 37.79 -1.86 20.48
N THR A 840 39.09 -1.63 20.30
CA THR A 840 39.78 -0.44 20.81
C THR A 840 40.26 0.39 19.63
N SER A 841 39.99 1.69 19.66
CA SER A 841 40.50 2.61 18.66
C SER A 841 42.03 2.75 18.75
N ASP A 842 42.64 3.14 17.65
CA ASP A 842 43.97 3.73 17.65
C ASP A 842 43.99 4.98 18.53
N LYS A 843 45.20 5.29 19.02
CA LYS A 843 45.43 6.47 19.85
C LYS A 843 45.54 7.72 18.99
N ALA A 844 44.70 8.70 19.27
CA ALA A 844 44.79 10.03 18.68
C ALA A 844 45.54 10.99 19.60
N VAL A 845 46.41 11.82 19.02
CA VAL A 845 47.22 12.81 19.74
C VAL A 845 46.53 14.17 19.74
N ILE A 846 46.50 14.81 20.91
CA ILE A 846 46.14 16.23 21.04
C ILE A 846 47.40 17.06 20.84
N THR A 847 47.38 17.97 19.86
CA THR A 847 48.47 18.93 19.63
C THR A 847 47.96 20.35 19.91
N VAL A 848 48.61 21.05 20.83
CA VAL A 848 48.20 22.41 21.21
C VAL A 848 49.12 23.43 20.54
N GLY A 849 48.53 24.29 19.71
CA GLY A 849 49.28 25.33 19.00
C GLY A 849 48.56 25.86 17.76
N VAL A 850 49.25 26.70 16.99
CA VAL A 850 48.71 27.25 15.75
C VAL A 850 48.85 26.20 14.64
N ALA A 851 47.71 25.72 14.12
CA ALA A 851 47.71 24.77 13.02
C ALA A 851 48.52 25.28 11.82
N GLY A 852 49.47 24.47 11.37
CA GLY A 852 50.40 24.78 10.29
C GLY A 852 51.67 25.55 10.69
N ASP A 853 51.83 26.00 11.94
CA ASP A 853 53.05 26.65 12.44
C ASP A 853 54.15 25.61 12.73
N VAL A 854 54.70 25.01 11.66
CA VAL A 854 55.73 23.97 11.77
C VAL A 854 57.09 24.53 12.24
N ASN A 855 57.26 25.85 12.18
CA ASN A 855 58.49 26.54 12.55
C ASN A 855 58.48 27.02 14.02
N THR A 856 57.32 26.99 14.68
CA THR A 856 57.10 27.35 16.10
C THR A 856 57.40 28.81 16.44
N ASP A 857 57.16 29.75 15.51
CA ASP A 857 57.29 31.19 15.77
C ASP A 857 55.99 31.83 16.29
N GLY A 858 54.94 31.03 16.48
CA GLY A 858 53.64 31.43 16.96
C GLY A 858 52.72 31.96 15.87
N LYS A 859 53.10 31.87 14.58
CA LYS A 859 52.33 32.40 13.45
C LYS A 859 52.37 31.47 12.26
N LEU A 860 51.19 31.17 11.71
CA LEU A 860 51.11 30.55 10.39
C LEU A 860 51.49 31.56 9.30
N THR A 861 52.63 31.37 8.63
CA THR A 861 53.12 32.24 7.56
C THR A 861 53.64 31.45 6.34
N ALA A 862 54.04 32.17 5.29
CA ALA A 862 54.71 31.56 4.14
C ALA A 862 56.04 30.87 4.51
N ALA A 863 56.66 31.22 5.65
CA ALA A 863 57.87 30.55 6.13
C ALA A 863 57.59 29.09 6.48
N ASP A 864 56.43 28.80 7.08
CA ASP A 864 55.99 27.45 7.46
C ASP A 864 55.77 26.56 6.24
N LEU A 865 55.10 27.11 5.22
CA LEU A 865 54.88 26.42 3.96
C LEU A 865 56.20 26.03 3.30
N VAL A 866 57.18 26.95 3.27
CA VAL A 866 58.50 26.70 2.71
C VAL A 866 59.28 25.69 3.55
N MET A 867 59.17 25.74 4.88
CA MET A 867 59.84 24.81 5.79
C MET A 867 59.30 23.39 5.60
N LEU A 868 57.98 23.22 5.57
CA LEU A 868 57.34 21.92 5.31
C LEU A 868 57.71 21.38 3.92
N GLN A 869 57.65 22.22 2.89
CA GLN A 869 58.05 21.83 1.53
C GLN A 869 59.49 21.34 1.46
N LYS A 870 60.42 22.07 2.10
CA LYS A 870 61.84 21.72 2.14
C LYS A 870 62.09 20.41 2.86
N TRP A 871 61.38 20.17 3.97
CA TRP A 871 61.46 18.93 4.72
C TRP A 871 60.94 17.73 3.91
N LEU A 872 59.80 17.87 3.21
CA LEU A 872 59.24 16.81 2.36
C LEU A 872 60.19 16.39 1.23
N ILE A 873 60.97 17.31 0.68
CA ILE A 873 62.00 17.00 -0.34
C ILE A 873 63.38 16.69 0.28
N GLN A 874 63.45 16.43 1.59
CA GLN A 874 64.66 16.08 2.34
C GLN A 874 65.79 17.12 2.26
N SER A 875 65.42 18.40 2.08
CA SER A 875 66.34 19.54 1.95
C SER A 875 66.34 20.49 3.15
N GLY A 876 65.67 20.14 4.24
CA GLY A 876 65.55 20.93 5.46
C GLY A 876 64.98 20.16 6.64
N SER A 877 64.86 20.82 7.79
CA SER A 877 64.24 20.30 9.03
C SER A 877 62.97 21.08 9.38
N ILE A 878 62.10 20.48 10.19
CA ILE A 878 60.92 21.10 10.82
C ILE A 878 61.11 21.13 12.35
N ASN A 879 60.51 22.08 13.04
CA ASN A 879 60.65 22.22 14.50
C ASN A 879 59.58 21.41 15.24
N ASN A 880 58.32 21.48 14.79
CA ASN A 880 57.24 20.67 15.33
C ASN A 880 56.38 20.11 14.19
N GLY A 881 56.59 18.82 13.86
CA GLY A 881 55.84 18.15 12.80
C GLY A 881 54.36 17.93 13.11
N ARG A 882 53.99 17.87 14.41
CA ARG A 882 52.60 17.63 14.83
C ARG A 882 51.68 18.79 14.44
N LEU A 883 52.20 20.02 14.45
CA LEU A 883 51.46 21.20 13.97
C LEU A 883 51.27 21.20 12.45
N GLY A 884 52.02 20.36 11.74
CA GLY A 884 51.90 20.18 10.29
C GLY A 884 50.93 19.08 9.86
N ASP A 885 50.48 18.20 10.76
CA ASP A 885 49.55 17.09 10.48
C ASP A 885 48.11 17.61 10.37
N LEU A 886 47.78 18.20 9.22
CA LEU A 886 46.54 18.94 9.02
C LEU A 886 45.35 18.04 8.64
N ASP A 887 45.61 16.84 8.12
CA ASP A 887 44.56 15.84 7.87
C ASP A 887 44.35 14.89 9.07
N GLY A 888 45.24 14.97 10.07
CA GLY A 888 45.15 14.29 11.36
C GLY A 888 45.48 12.81 11.31
N ASN A 889 46.18 12.34 10.27
CA ASN A 889 46.48 10.92 10.06
C ASN A 889 47.81 10.47 10.71
N GLY A 890 48.56 11.39 11.32
CA GLY A 890 49.86 11.13 11.96
C GLY A 890 51.06 11.05 11.02
N ILE A 891 50.86 11.27 9.72
CA ILE A 891 51.85 11.16 8.64
C ILE A 891 51.93 12.46 7.86
N LEU A 892 52.96 13.24 8.18
CA LEU A 892 53.24 14.50 7.49
C LEU A 892 53.68 14.27 6.04
N ASN A 893 52.85 14.66 5.07
CA ASN A 893 53.09 14.42 3.65
C ASN A 893 52.60 15.56 2.72
N GLY A 894 52.49 15.30 1.42
CA GLY A 894 52.06 16.29 0.41
C GLY A 894 50.60 16.75 0.53
N ILE A 895 49.74 15.94 1.17
CA ILE A 895 48.35 16.29 1.49
C ILE A 895 48.34 17.44 2.49
N ASP A 896 49.11 17.32 3.58
CA ASP A 896 49.27 18.38 4.57
C ASP A 896 49.84 19.65 3.97
N LEU A 897 50.85 19.55 3.09
CA LEU A 897 51.40 20.70 2.39
C LEU A 897 50.33 21.42 1.55
N THR A 898 49.42 20.66 0.95
CA THR A 898 48.31 21.20 0.15
C THR A 898 47.28 21.89 1.04
N MET A 899 46.93 21.30 2.19
CA MET A 899 46.04 21.91 3.18
C MET A 899 46.65 23.18 3.80
N LEU A 900 47.95 23.15 4.11
CA LEU A 900 48.70 24.29 4.63
C LEU A 900 48.69 25.46 3.63
N ARG A 901 48.88 25.15 2.35
CA ARG A 901 48.77 26.14 1.27
C ARG A 901 47.36 26.72 1.19
N SER A 902 46.33 25.91 1.38
CA SER A 902 44.94 26.41 1.39
C SER A 902 44.66 27.32 2.59
N LEU A 903 45.25 27.06 3.76
CA LEU A 903 45.09 27.91 4.94
C LEU A 903 45.72 29.30 4.77
N LEU A 904 46.81 29.40 3.99
CA LEU A 904 47.51 30.67 3.73
C LEU A 904 46.88 31.53 2.61
N ILE A 905 45.98 30.95 1.81
CA ILE A 905 45.31 31.63 0.69
C ILE A 905 43.90 32.13 1.08
N ARG A 906 43.37 31.64 2.20
CA ARG A 906 42.18 32.19 2.86
C ARG A 906 42.55 33.39 3.72
#